data_AF-A0A4Q2ZCL5-F1
#
_entry.id   AF-A0A4Q2ZCL5-F1
#
_cell.length_a   1.000
_cell.length_b   1.000
_cell.length_c   1.000
_cell.angle_alpha   90.00
_cell.angle_beta   90.00
_cell.angle_gamma   90.00
#
_symmetry.space_group_name_H-M   'P 1'
#
loop_
_entity.id
_entity.type
_entity.pdbx_description
1 polymer ?
#
loop_
_entity_poly.entity_id
_entity_poly.type
_entity_poly.pdbx_seq_one_letter_code
_entity_poly.pdbx_strand_id
1 'polypeptide(L)'
;MSRFLLIAAILCAPLSALLANPVSLWLERFDDGAAPSFIPNGGIFEIRGPMSVRAIPEGTVPEGNLVLDLEYFCAGGVPAFAVLPGPPFEAATHRRLPAMGHSETWSPYVARLNPSDHPLPADWKELRLDLPLKADQVLQIRNARLRIEAPGEFTSRRSGGVPSIDAPTLEKYLSETFPARISKVTVGNDAVTVSGIIPQGDLFLADVGMEYLVNDPSRFDSLTTLQKYRGRFTVTLPRFRKRGTADFDRLLCRWEIVRKTADGYEPVSHGRYADDIACRSPDLPPAKPKSKKGLGGWTPDRFPDELEDLGISAVTVNLMVHSLVSLTPGPGLTPFQWQGKTYYSRDAAIAEFDRTFIKAARHKVMVSVILLIANPAKDHNPVVSVLGHPDAVKEGTFAMPDVTSPEGLSLYGAILNLMAERWSRPNGEHGRVHHWIIHNEVDAGWVWTNAGEKADIVYMDLYQRSMRLTDLISRQYDPHMRSFISLTHHWAKAGEHRWYGSKRMTDLLVRFCRAEGDFPWAMAYHPYPQNLFNPRTWEDSQATFSFDTEKITPKNLEVLDTYMKQPALLYRGKVRPVHLSENGFNSMDYSPKSLEDQAAGMALAWKKMAALSLIESWQYHNWIDNRGEGGLKIGLRKFPDEPGDPAGKKPIWHLYQSLGTPGEDEVAAPCLKTIGIRSWDEVVYKKEIR
;
A
#
# COMPACT_ATOMS: atom_id res chain seq x y z
N MET A 1 40.65 1.29 53.86
CA MET A 1 39.55 2.20 54.20
C MET A 1 39.24 3.03 52.97
N SER A 2 37.98 2.95 52.49
CA SER A 2 37.30 3.66 51.37
C SER A 2 38.02 3.76 50.01
N ARG A 3 37.57 3.22 48.86
CA ARG A 3 36.23 2.91 48.32
C ARG A 3 35.19 3.97 48.67
N PHE A 4 35.14 5.06 47.92
CA PHE A 4 33.99 5.88 47.51
C PHE A 4 34.57 7.18 46.91
N LEU A 5 33.97 7.69 45.82
CA LEU A 5 34.38 8.88 45.01
C LEU A 5 35.37 8.64 43.86
N LEU A 6 34.96 7.86 42.85
CA LEU A 6 35.38 8.10 41.47
C LEU A 6 34.28 7.69 40.46
N ILE A 7 33.05 8.10 40.73
CA ILE A 7 31.91 8.06 39.81
C ILE A 7 31.12 9.37 40.04
N ALA A 8 31.59 10.49 39.49
CA ALA A 8 30.85 11.76 39.53
C ALA A 8 31.31 12.88 38.57
N ALA A 9 32.32 12.69 37.71
CA ALA A 9 32.97 13.84 37.03
C ALA A 9 33.00 13.82 35.50
N ILE A 10 32.19 12.98 34.84
CA ILE A 10 31.93 13.05 33.38
C ILE A 10 30.42 12.92 33.13
N LEU A 11 29.64 13.75 33.83
CA LEU A 11 28.18 13.79 33.77
C LEU A 11 27.67 15.22 34.04
N CYS A 12 28.29 16.21 33.41
CA CYS A 12 27.83 17.61 33.42
C CYS A 12 28.14 18.30 32.08
N ALA A 13 27.64 17.73 30.97
CA ALA A 13 27.07 18.55 29.90
C ALA A 13 25.55 18.56 30.16
N PRO A 14 24.85 19.70 30.02
CA PRO A 14 23.65 19.94 30.80
C PRO A 14 22.51 19.02 30.36
N LEU A 15 21.97 18.25 31.31
CA LEU A 15 20.66 17.57 31.22
C LEU A 15 19.52 18.53 30.81
N SER A 16 19.77 19.85 30.86
CA SER A 16 18.84 20.92 30.51
C SER A 16 18.43 20.95 29.04
N ALA A 17 19.27 20.50 28.10
CA ALA A 17 18.93 20.50 26.66
C ALA A 17 17.94 19.38 26.27
N LEU A 18 17.86 18.31 27.08
CA LEU A 18 16.92 17.20 26.88
C LEU A 18 15.52 17.46 27.47
N LEU A 19 15.32 18.58 28.17
CA LEU A 19 14.07 18.97 28.84
C LEU A 19 13.51 20.30 28.33
N ALA A 20 14.06 20.88 27.26
CA ALA A 20 13.51 22.10 26.68
C ALA A 20 12.12 21.81 26.07
N ASN A 21 11.08 22.39 26.67
CA ASN A 21 9.72 22.31 26.14
C ASN A 21 9.67 22.94 24.74
N PRO A 22 8.93 22.34 23.79
CA PRO A 22 8.65 22.98 22.51
C PRO A 22 8.03 24.37 22.69
N VAL A 23 8.42 25.32 21.86
CA VAL A 23 7.90 26.70 21.83
C VAL A 23 6.91 26.82 20.69
N SER A 24 5.64 27.07 21.00
CA SER A 24 4.61 27.30 19.99
C SER A 24 4.95 28.49 19.08
N LEU A 25 4.51 28.40 17.83
CA LEU A 25 4.64 29.46 16.83
C LEU A 25 3.25 30.02 16.52
N TRP A 26 3.10 31.32 16.73
CA TRP A 26 1.97 32.08 16.20
C TRP A 26 2.22 32.38 14.73
N LEU A 27 1.24 32.07 13.87
CA LEU A 27 1.34 32.32 12.44
C LEU A 27 0.51 33.54 12.05
N GLU A 28 1.11 34.43 11.25
CA GLU A 28 0.43 35.57 10.67
C GLU A 28 0.88 35.83 9.24
N ARG A 29 0.09 36.61 8.49
CA ARG A 29 0.44 36.98 7.13
C ARG A 29 1.64 37.95 7.13
N PHE A 30 2.58 37.77 6.20
CA PHE A 30 3.78 38.63 6.13
C PHE A 30 3.52 40.01 5.48
N ASP A 31 2.66 40.08 4.45
CA ASP A 31 2.36 41.28 3.65
C ASP A 31 0.88 41.73 3.73
N ASP A 32 0.62 43.04 3.65
CA ASP A 32 -0.72 43.66 3.77
C ASP A 32 -1.55 43.73 2.45
N GLY A 33 -1.13 43.05 1.39
CA GLY A 33 -1.72 43.19 0.03
C GLY A 33 -3.13 42.58 -0.15
N ALA A 34 -3.87 42.98 -1.19
CA ALA A 34 -5.16 42.37 -1.54
C ALA A 34 -4.95 41.06 -2.33
N ALA A 35 -5.38 39.93 -1.73
CA ALA A 35 -5.20 38.52 -2.12
C ALA A 35 -3.76 38.00 -1.90
N PRO A 36 -3.54 36.92 -1.12
CA PRO A 36 -4.42 35.78 -0.79
C PRO A 36 -5.05 35.76 0.63
N SER A 37 -5.93 34.80 0.93
CA SER A 37 -6.64 34.68 2.22
C SER A 37 -5.86 33.86 3.26
N PHE A 38 -5.68 34.44 4.45
CA PHE A 38 -5.18 33.77 5.66
C PHE A 38 -6.32 33.72 6.68
N ILE A 39 -6.79 32.52 7.03
CA ILE A 39 -7.95 32.35 7.92
C ILE A 39 -7.50 31.59 9.18
N PRO A 40 -7.38 32.27 10.34
CA PRO A 40 -7.21 31.59 11.61
C PRO A 40 -8.55 31.01 12.08
N ASN A 41 -8.59 29.73 12.42
CA ASN A 41 -9.78 29.04 12.93
C ASN A 41 -9.40 28.03 14.02
N GLY A 42 -9.59 28.37 15.30
CA GLY A 42 -9.47 27.41 16.41
C GLY A 42 -8.12 26.70 16.52
N GLY A 43 -7.00 27.38 16.21
CA GLY A 43 -5.65 26.80 16.23
C GLY A 43 -5.20 26.18 14.90
N ILE A 44 -6.03 26.27 13.86
CA ILE A 44 -5.68 25.94 12.47
C ILE A 44 -5.51 27.24 11.68
N PHE A 45 -4.46 27.31 10.88
CA PHE A 45 -4.17 28.41 9.96
C PHE A 45 -4.33 27.93 8.53
N GLU A 46 -5.31 28.47 7.81
CA GLU A 46 -5.56 28.16 6.41
C GLU A 46 -4.96 29.23 5.50
N ILE A 47 -4.14 28.79 4.53
CA ILE A 47 -3.40 29.60 3.57
C ILE A 47 -3.85 29.17 2.18
N ARG A 48 -4.39 30.10 1.40
CA ARG A 48 -4.87 29.84 0.04
C ARG A 48 -4.02 30.58 -0.98
N GLY A 49 -3.34 29.88 -1.88
CA GLY A 49 -2.45 30.52 -2.87
C GLY A 49 -1.08 30.93 -2.32
N PRO A 50 -0.15 31.36 -3.20
CA PRO A 50 1.24 31.65 -2.83
C PRO A 50 1.32 32.79 -1.82
N MET A 51 2.05 32.60 -0.72
CA MET A 51 2.10 33.55 0.39
C MET A 51 3.39 33.42 1.20
N SER A 52 3.89 34.55 1.70
CA SER A 52 4.85 34.57 2.82
C SER A 52 4.10 34.67 4.15
N VAL A 53 4.46 33.80 5.10
CA VAL A 53 3.86 33.72 6.44
C VAL A 53 4.94 34.02 7.49
N ARG A 54 4.63 34.87 8.47
CA ARG A 54 5.45 35.03 9.68
C ARG A 54 5.12 33.93 10.67
N ALA A 55 6.14 33.34 11.25
CA ALA A 55 6.04 32.44 12.38
C ALA A 55 6.80 33.03 13.56
N ILE A 56 6.05 33.45 14.58
CA ILE A 56 6.53 34.19 15.74
C ILE A 56 6.56 33.24 16.94
N PRO A 57 7.72 32.99 17.57
CA PRO A 57 7.80 32.22 18.81
C PRO A 57 7.00 32.88 19.94
N GLU A 58 6.11 32.13 20.57
CA GLU A 58 5.28 32.61 21.70
C GLU A 58 6.02 32.56 23.06
N GLY A 59 7.31 32.26 23.04
CA GLY A 59 8.15 32.15 24.24
C GLY A 59 9.63 32.07 23.93
N THR A 60 10.44 31.87 24.97
CA THR A 60 11.90 31.79 24.85
C THR A 60 12.31 30.58 24.02
N VAL A 61 12.93 30.83 22.86
CA VAL A 61 13.46 29.78 21.98
C VAL A 61 14.64 29.07 22.65
N PRO A 62 14.67 27.73 22.68
CA PRO A 62 15.76 27.00 23.33
C PRO A 62 17.06 27.07 22.50
N GLU A 63 18.20 27.08 23.20
CA GLU A 63 19.52 27.04 22.55
C GLU A 63 19.82 25.63 22.00
N GLY A 64 20.25 25.54 20.74
CA GLY A 64 20.70 24.30 20.10
C GLY A 64 20.25 24.18 18.64
N ASN A 65 20.33 22.95 18.10
CA ASN A 65 19.80 22.64 16.77
C ASN A 65 18.27 22.65 16.84
N LEU A 66 17.65 23.67 16.25
CA LEU A 66 16.22 23.86 16.16
C LEU A 66 15.62 23.13 14.98
N VAL A 67 14.39 22.69 15.22
CA VAL A 67 13.53 21.99 14.28
C VAL A 67 12.21 22.73 14.20
N LEU A 68 11.75 22.98 12.98
CA LEU A 68 10.37 23.34 12.71
C LEU A 68 9.53 22.07 12.74
N ASP A 69 8.58 22.00 13.68
CA ASP A 69 7.68 20.88 13.89
C ASP A 69 6.25 21.42 13.78
N LEU A 70 5.45 20.87 12.86
CA LEU A 70 4.07 21.28 12.63
C LEU A 70 3.27 20.11 12.08
N GLU A 71 1.94 20.22 12.09
CA GLU A 71 1.09 19.37 11.27
C GLU A 71 0.52 20.18 10.11
N TYR A 72 0.48 19.57 8.93
CA TYR A 72 -0.08 20.20 7.74
C TYR A 72 -1.07 19.28 7.04
N PHE A 73 -1.92 19.89 6.24
CA PHE A 73 -2.79 19.25 5.28
C PHE A 73 -2.69 20.08 3.99
N CYS A 74 -2.35 19.44 2.88
CA CYS A 74 -2.25 20.12 1.58
C CYS A 74 -2.33 19.10 0.45
N ALA A 75 -3.50 18.99 -0.17
CA ALA A 75 -3.77 18.01 -1.22
C ALA A 75 -3.17 18.37 -2.60
N GLY A 76 -2.21 19.29 -2.65
CA GLY A 76 -1.33 19.44 -3.81
C GLY A 76 0.14 19.57 -3.43
N GLY A 77 0.45 19.36 -2.14
CA GLY A 77 1.75 19.60 -1.53
C GLY A 77 2.21 21.06 -1.58
N VAL A 78 3.29 21.31 -0.85
CA VAL A 78 4.05 22.56 -0.87
C VAL A 78 5.45 22.24 -1.37
N PRO A 79 5.89 22.78 -2.53
CA PRO A 79 7.27 22.59 -2.98
C PRO A 79 8.28 23.05 -1.93
N ALA A 80 9.53 22.57 -2.04
CA ALA A 80 10.61 22.99 -1.14
C ALA A 80 10.72 24.52 -1.11
N PHE A 81 10.59 25.09 0.08
CA PHE A 81 10.32 26.50 0.31
C PHE A 81 11.42 27.17 1.13
N ALA A 82 11.52 28.50 1.02
CA ALA A 82 12.51 29.27 1.75
C ALA A 82 11.98 29.65 3.14
N VAL A 83 12.87 29.61 4.13
CA VAL A 83 12.65 30.14 5.47
C VAL A 83 13.74 31.16 5.77
N LEU A 84 13.36 32.38 6.14
CA LEU A 84 14.26 33.46 6.46
C LEU A 84 14.11 33.84 7.94
N PRO A 85 15.16 33.73 8.76
CA PRO A 85 15.15 34.33 10.09
C PRO A 85 15.27 35.85 9.99
N GLY A 86 14.59 36.56 10.89
CA GLY A 86 14.66 38.02 10.96
C GLY A 86 13.84 38.58 12.12
N PRO A 87 13.52 39.90 12.10
CA PRO A 87 14.10 40.92 11.23
C PRO A 87 15.57 41.26 11.61
N PRO A 88 16.41 41.70 10.65
CA PRO A 88 16.10 41.88 9.22
C PRO A 88 16.01 40.54 8.47
N PHE A 89 15.09 40.44 7.50
CA PHE A 89 14.95 39.25 6.64
C PHE A 89 15.91 39.33 5.47
N GLU A 90 17.11 38.81 5.65
CA GLU A 90 18.16 38.88 4.63
C GLU A 90 18.18 37.63 3.75
N ALA A 91 18.27 37.81 2.44
CA ALA A 91 18.38 36.67 1.51
C ALA A 91 19.60 35.80 1.80
N ALA A 92 20.68 36.34 2.35
CA ALA A 92 21.89 35.58 2.70
C ALA A 92 21.68 34.58 3.85
N THR A 93 20.67 34.80 4.72
CA THR A 93 20.40 33.94 5.87
C THR A 93 19.27 32.94 5.61
N HIS A 94 18.70 32.94 4.40
CA HIS A 94 17.65 32.01 4.00
C HIS A 94 18.16 30.57 4.08
N ARG A 95 17.24 29.67 4.35
CA ARG A 95 17.45 28.23 4.28
C ARG A 95 16.30 27.60 3.52
N ARG A 96 16.59 26.53 2.80
CA ARG A 96 15.57 25.81 2.05
C ARG A 96 15.13 24.60 2.83
N LEU A 97 13.85 24.57 3.21
CA LEU A 97 13.27 23.40 3.85
C LEU A 97 12.71 22.42 2.81
N PRO A 98 12.64 21.11 3.13
CA PRO A 98 12.05 20.12 2.24
C PRO A 98 10.61 20.44 1.83
N ALA A 99 10.14 19.81 0.76
CA ALA A 99 8.74 19.92 0.37
C ALA A 99 7.82 19.34 1.47
N MET A 100 6.66 19.96 1.66
CA MET A 100 5.53 19.28 2.28
C MET A 100 4.87 18.45 1.19
N GLY A 101 4.80 17.14 1.37
CA GLY A 101 4.22 16.23 0.36
C GLY A 101 2.74 16.50 0.11
N HIS A 102 2.16 15.84 -0.89
CA HIS A 102 0.71 15.75 -0.96
C HIS A 102 0.20 15.12 0.34
N SER A 103 -0.73 15.79 1.00
CA SER A 103 -1.36 15.23 2.18
C SER A 103 -2.83 15.58 2.25
N GLU A 104 -3.60 14.51 2.32
CA GLU A 104 -5.04 14.47 2.50
C GLU A 104 -5.41 14.16 3.97
N THR A 105 -4.45 14.17 4.88
CA THR A 105 -4.69 14.04 6.32
C THR A 105 -3.85 15.07 7.07
N TRP A 106 -4.03 15.22 8.37
CA TRP A 106 -3.06 15.96 9.17
C TRP A 106 -1.77 15.15 9.24
N SER A 107 -0.76 15.56 8.46
CA SER A 107 0.54 14.93 8.43
C SER A 107 1.55 15.74 9.23
N PRO A 108 2.40 15.09 10.03
CA PRO A 108 3.50 15.77 10.67
C PRO A 108 4.49 16.25 9.60
N TYR A 109 5.03 17.44 9.79
CA TYR A 109 6.15 17.98 9.04
C TYR A 109 7.23 18.40 10.02
N VAL A 110 8.41 17.85 9.82
CA VAL A 110 9.55 18.04 10.72
C VAL A 110 10.76 18.38 9.86
N ALA A 111 11.32 19.58 10.03
CA ALA A 111 12.45 20.04 9.23
C ALA A 111 13.48 20.78 10.09
N ARG A 112 14.76 20.44 9.89
CA ARG A 112 15.88 21.07 10.61
C ARG A 112 16.06 22.52 10.13
N LEU A 113 16.08 23.47 11.06
CA LEU A 113 16.24 24.90 10.77
C LEU A 113 17.70 25.35 10.78
N ASN A 114 18.55 24.84 11.67
CA ASN A 114 19.96 25.24 11.77
C ASN A 114 20.85 24.01 11.88
N PRO A 115 21.25 23.40 10.76
CA PRO A 115 22.32 22.42 10.79
C PRO A 115 23.63 23.07 11.25
N SER A 116 24.55 22.23 11.73
CA SER A 116 25.81 22.65 12.37
C SER A 116 26.70 23.55 11.49
N ASP A 117 26.54 23.45 10.17
CA ASP A 117 27.26 24.20 9.13
C ASP A 117 26.53 25.47 8.67
N HIS A 118 25.30 25.72 9.13
CA HIS A 118 24.49 26.87 8.74
C HIS A 118 23.58 27.36 9.90
N PRO A 119 24.16 27.97 10.96
CA PRO A 119 23.44 28.39 12.15
C PRO A 119 22.38 29.48 11.86
N LEU A 120 21.46 29.70 12.82
CA LEU A 120 20.61 30.88 12.83
C LEU A 120 21.42 32.10 13.28
N PRO A 121 21.14 33.32 12.77
CA PRO A 121 21.69 34.56 13.32
C PRO A 121 21.41 34.65 14.82
N ALA A 122 22.27 35.30 15.61
CA ALA A 122 22.12 35.31 17.07
C ALA A 122 20.92 36.14 17.56
N ASP A 123 20.45 37.09 16.75
CA ASP A 123 19.48 38.14 17.10
C ASP A 123 18.13 38.01 16.37
N TRP A 124 17.90 36.90 15.67
CA TRP A 124 16.62 36.63 15.02
C TRP A 124 15.48 36.55 16.04
N LYS A 125 14.27 36.94 15.62
CA LYS A 125 13.07 36.99 16.47
C LYS A 125 11.92 36.18 15.92
N GLU A 126 11.79 36.10 14.60
CA GLU A 126 10.72 35.39 13.90
C GLU A 126 11.22 34.79 12.59
N LEU A 127 10.43 33.89 12.01
CA LEU A 127 10.72 33.25 10.72
C LEU A 127 9.73 33.74 9.67
N ARG A 128 10.22 34.05 8.47
CA ARG A 128 9.40 34.22 7.26
C ARG A 128 9.44 32.94 6.44
N LEU A 129 8.29 32.30 6.26
CA LEU A 129 8.10 31.09 5.46
C LEU A 129 7.54 31.50 4.09
N ASP A 130 8.32 31.35 3.03
CA ASP A 130 7.92 31.70 1.66
C ASP A 130 7.28 30.50 0.96
N LEU A 131 5.96 30.35 1.06
CA LEU A 131 5.23 29.16 0.63
C LEU A 131 4.79 29.29 -0.84
N PRO A 132 5.44 28.58 -1.79
CA PRO A 132 5.20 28.73 -3.22
C PRO A 132 4.00 27.88 -3.68
N LEU A 133 2.84 28.10 -3.06
CA LEU A 133 1.58 27.45 -3.40
C LEU A 133 1.09 27.88 -4.79
N LYS A 134 0.40 27.00 -5.51
CA LYS A 134 -0.38 27.38 -6.70
C LYS A 134 -1.60 28.20 -6.27
N ALA A 135 -2.10 29.05 -7.16
CA ALA A 135 -3.19 29.99 -6.86
C ALA A 135 -4.47 29.33 -6.30
N ASP A 136 -4.74 28.08 -6.69
CA ASP A 136 -5.89 27.26 -6.29
C ASP A 136 -5.61 26.32 -5.10
N GLN A 137 -4.37 26.25 -4.62
CA GLN A 137 -4.00 25.35 -3.53
C GLN A 137 -4.40 25.92 -2.16
N VAL A 138 -4.81 25.00 -1.28
CA VAL A 138 -5.09 25.26 0.13
C VAL A 138 -4.10 24.47 0.98
N LEU A 139 -3.41 25.17 1.87
CA LEU A 139 -2.55 24.61 2.90
C LEU A 139 -3.17 24.93 4.25
N GLN A 140 -3.38 23.93 5.08
CA GLN A 140 -3.77 24.10 6.47
C GLN A 140 -2.60 23.70 7.36
N ILE A 141 -2.28 24.53 8.35
CA ILE A 141 -1.22 24.26 9.34
C ILE A 141 -1.84 24.31 10.74
N ARG A 142 -1.43 23.40 11.62
CA ARG A 142 -1.71 23.45 13.06
C ARG A 142 -0.51 22.99 13.86
N ASN A 143 -0.53 23.24 15.16
CA ASN A 143 0.49 22.78 16.11
C ASN A 143 1.93 23.16 15.71
N ALA A 144 2.10 24.31 15.04
CA ALA A 144 3.41 24.81 14.65
C ALA A 144 4.22 25.20 15.89
N ARG A 145 5.44 24.68 15.99
CA ARG A 145 6.33 24.88 17.13
C ARG A 145 7.80 24.73 16.73
N LEU A 146 8.66 25.30 17.55
CA LEU A 146 10.11 25.10 17.55
C LEU A 146 10.48 24.15 18.68
N ARG A 147 11.40 23.24 18.41
CA ARG A 147 12.00 22.40 19.45
C ARG A 147 13.44 22.06 19.13
N ILE A 148 14.14 21.58 20.14
CA ILE A 148 15.47 21.00 19.96
C ILE A 148 15.35 19.69 19.17
N GLU A 149 16.28 19.50 18.23
CA GLU A 149 16.47 18.26 17.51
C GLU A 149 16.67 17.10 18.49
N ALA A 150 15.84 16.06 18.37
CA ALA A 150 16.00 14.88 19.19
C ALA A 150 17.26 14.09 18.76
N PRO A 151 18.01 13.47 19.69
CA PRO A 151 19.17 12.65 19.34
C PRO A 151 18.82 11.59 18.28
N GLY A 152 19.50 11.64 17.13
CA GLY A 152 19.30 10.69 16.04
C GLY A 152 18.10 10.97 15.11
N GLU A 153 17.42 12.10 15.25
CA GLU A 153 16.20 12.43 14.50
C GLU A 153 16.42 12.60 12.99
N PHE A 154 17.51 13.25 12.60
CA PHE A 154 17.90 13.38 11.18
C PHE A 154 19.26 12.74 10.90
N THR A 155 19.76 11.92 11.82
CA THR A 155 20.80 10.97 11.41
C THR A 155 20.11 10.00 10.45
N SER A 156 20.62 9.88 9.22
CA SER A 156 20.27 8.72 8.40
C SER A 156 20.53 7.51 9.29
N ARG A 157 19.49 6.77 9.71
CA ARG A 157 19.70 5.43 10.20
C ARG A 157 20.40 4.73 9.02
N ARG A 158 21.73 4.62 9.09
CA ARG A 158 22.36 3.41 8.58
C ARG A 158 21.70 2.33 9.44
N SER A 159 20.63 1.76 8.89
CA SER A 159 20.07 0.51 9.35
C SER A 159 21.26 -0.36 9.73
N GLY A 160 21.32 -0.83 10.98
CA GLY A 160 22.06 -2.06 11.24
C GLY A 160 21.55 -3.06 10.21
N GLY A 161 22.43 -3.45 9.28
CA GLY A 161 22.07 -3.79 7.92
C GLY A 161 20.95 -4.80 7.82
N VAL A 162 19.81 -4.38 7.29
CA VAL A 162 18.83 -5.28 6.71
C VAL A 162 19.50 -5.79 5.44
N PRO A 163 19.55 -7.12 5.20
CA PRO A 163 20.00 -7.62 3.92
C PRO A 163 19.19 -6.95 2.81
N SER A 164 19.85 -6.17 1.97
CA SER A 164 19.27 -5.58 0.77
C SER A 164 20.11 -5.99 -0.41
N ILE A 165 19.44 -6.28 -1.51
CA ILE A 165 20.08 -6.51 -2.80
C ILE A 165 20.06 -5.22 -3.60
N ASP A 166 21.12 -4.98 -4.37
CA ASP A 166 21.18 -3.85 -5.28
C ASP A 166 20.43 -4.14 -6.60
N ALA A 167 19.95 -3.10 -7.25
CA ALA A 167 19.21 -3.21 -8.50
C ALA A 167 20.02 -3.89 -9.63
N PRO A 168 21.31 -3.56 -9.87
CA PRO A 168 22.12 -4.27 -10.88
C PRO A 168 22.18 -5.79 -10.69
N THR A 169 22.33 -6.27 -9.45
CA THR A 169 22.36 -7.70 -9.16
C THR A 169 21.02 -8.38 -9.48
N LEU A 170 19.88 -7.76 -9.13
CA LEU A 170 18.56 -8.28 -9.51
C LEU A 170 18.31 -8.22 -11.02
N GLU A 171 18.72 -7.14 -11.68
CA GLU A 171 18.58 -7.01 -13.14
C GLU A 171 19.39 -8.09 -13.86
N LYS A 172 20.62 -8.37 -13.40
CA LYS A 172 21.42 -9.50 -13.89
C LYS A 172 20.70 -10.82 -13.66
N TYR A 173 20.24 -11.09 -12.43
CA TYR A 173 19.52 -12.33 -12.12
C TYR A 173 18.31 -12.56 -13.03
N LEU A 174 17.45 -11.55 -13.23
CA LEU A 174 16.24 -11.68 -14.04
C LEU A 174 16.48 -11.74 -15.56
N SER A 175 17.67 -11.36 -16.02
CA SER A 175 18.04 -11.41 -17.45
C SER A 175 18.96 -12.58 -17.80
N GLU A 176 19.50 -13.28 -16.80
CA GLU A 176 20.44 -14.38 -16.96
C GLU A 176 19.80 -15.56 -17.69
N THR A 177 20.55 -16.16 -18.61
CA THR A 177 20.14 -17.42 -19.26
C THR A 177 20.92 -18.57 -18.66
N PHE A 178 20.24 -19.32 -17.80
CA PHE A 178 20.85 -20.43 -17.09
C PHE A 178 20.85 -21.75 -17.90
N PRO A 179 21.86 -22.62 -17.72
CA PRO A 179 21.94 -23.90 -18.41
C PRO A 179 20.99 -24.96 -17.87
N ALA A 180 20.48 -24.81 -16.64
CA ALA A 180 19.45 -25.66 -16.05
C ALA A 180 18.16 -24.87 -15.79
N ARG A 181 17.04 -25.59 -15.70
CA ARG A 181 15.72 -25.00 -15.45
C ARG A 181 14.84 -25.93 -14.63
N ILE A 182 14.26 -25.41 -13.56
CA ILE A 182 13.12 -26.06 -12.90
C ILE A 182 11.85 -25.74 -13.70
N SER A 183 11.14 -26.78 -14.12
CA SER A 183 9.95 -26.67 -14.96
C SER A 183 8.64 -26.71 -14.17
N LYS A 184 8.63 -27.39 -13.02
CA LYS A 184 7.45 -27.56 -12.19
C LYS A 184 7.81 -27.87 -10.74
N VAL A 185 7.12 -27.23 -9.81
CA VAL A 185 7.13 -27.57 -8.37
C VAL A 185 5.70 -27.83 -7.92
N THR A 186 5.46 -28.99 -7.32
CA THR A 186 4.16 -29.37 -6.75
C THR A 186 4.32 -29.66 -5.27
N VAL A 187 3.59 -28.94 -4.43
CA VAL A 187 3.56 -29.12 -2.97
C VAL A 187 2.31 -29.92 -2.61
N GLY A 188 2.50 -31.17 -2.19
CA GLY A 188 1.46 -32.03 -1.66
C GLY A 188 1.18 -31.78 -0.17
N ASN A 189 0.41 -32.69 0.44
CA ASN A 189 0.14 -32.64 1.87
C ASN A 189 1.38 -32.96 2.72
N ASP A 190 2.20 -33.90 2.25
CA ASP A 190 3.33 -34.50 2.98
C ASP A 190 4.64 -34.50 2.20
N ALA A 191 4.60 -34.26 0.88
CA ALA A 191 5.77 -34.27 -0.01
C ALA A 191 5.79 -33.09 -0.98
N VAL A 192 6.98 -32.74 -1.47
CA VAL A 192 7.20 -31.77 -2.56
C VAL A 192 7.88 -32.49 -3.72
N THR A 193 7.31 -32.36 -4.91
CA THR A 193 7.88 -32.89 -6.15
C THR A 193 8.41 -31.75 -7.02
N VAL A 194 9.68 -31.83 -7.39
CA VAL A 194 10.39 -30.85 -8.21
C VAL A 194 10.85 -31.52 -9.49
N SER A 195 10.51 -30.95 -10.64
CA SER A 195 10.89 -31.47 -11.96
C SER A 195 11.51 -30.40 -12.84
N GLY A 196 12.49 -30.78 -13.64
CA GLY A 196 13.20 -29.84 -14.51
C GLY A 196 14.14 -30.49 -15.50
N ILE A 197 15.00 -29.66 -16.08
CA ILE A 197 16.02 -30.02 -17.05
C ILE A 197 17.37 -29.53 -16.53
N ILE A 198 18.38 -30.39 -16.61
CA ILE A 198 19.75 -30.15 -16.17
C ILE A 198 20.76 -30.54 -17.25
N PRO A 199 21.89 -29.83 -17.37
CA PRO A 199 23.03 -30.28 -18.14
C PRO A 199 23.72 -31.46 -17.43
N GLN A 200 24.70 -32.07 -18.09
CA GLN A 200 25.59 -33.02 -17.41
C GLN A 200 26.49 -32.27 -16.41
N GLY A 201 26.66 -32.82 -15.21
CA GLY A 201 27.60 -32.31 -14.21
C GLY A 201 27.22 -32.69 -12.80
N ASP A 202 28.05 -32.28 -11.85
CA ASP A 202 27.80 -32.40 -10.41
C ASP A 202 26.87 -31.28 -9.95
N LEU A 203 25.57 -31.56 -9.99
CA LEU A 203 24.51 -30.61 -9.69
C LEU A 203 23.71 -31.02 -8.47
N PHE A 204 23.19 -30.02 -7.77
CA PHE A 204 22.38 -30.18 -6.57
C PHE A 204 21.10 -29.36 -6.69
N LEU A 205 20.03 -29.86 -6.08
CA LEU A 205 18.79 -29.15 -5.86
C LEU A 205 18.79 -28.56 -4.45
N ALA A 206 18.65 -27.24 -4.35
CA ALA A 206 18.57 -26.49 -3.11
C ALA A 206 17.12 -26.08 -2.80
N ASP A 207 16.72 -26.16 -1.52
CA ASP A 207 15.42 -25.69 -1.01
C ASP A 207 15.55 -24.35 -0.26
N VAL A 208 15.72 -23.27 -1.01
CA VAL A 208 16.03 -21.95 -0.46
C VAL A 208 14.83 -21.32 0.25
N GLY A 209 14.97 -20.94 1.52
CA GLY A 209 13.94 -20.19 2.24
C GLY A 209 13.67 -18.82 1.61
N MET A 210 12.40 -18.38 1.61
CA MET A 210 11.96 -17.12 0.97
C MET A 210 12.62 -15.86 1.56
N GLU A 211 13.09 -15.92 2.81
CA GLU A 211 13.81 -14.82 3.46
C GLU A 211 15.15 -14.51 2.81
N TYR A 212 15.76 -15.47 2.12
CA TYR A 212 17.09 -15.31 1.55
C TYR A 212 17.06 -14.52 0.25
N LEU A 213 17.99 -13.57 0.12
CA LEU A 213 18.22 -12.85 -1.13
C LEU A 213 18.98 -13.72 -2.14
N VAL A 214 18.85 -13.42 -3.44
CA VAL A 214 19.53 -14.20 -4.50
C VAL A 214 21.06 -14.10 -4.45
N ASN A 215 21.61 -13.10 -3.76
CA ASN A 215 23.04 -12.91 -3.54
C ASN A 215 23.51 -13.37 -2.16
N ASP A 216 22.62 -13.92 -1.32
CA ASP A 216 22.99 -14.43 0.00
C ASP A 216 23.71 -15.79 -0.14
N PRO A 217 25.00 -15.91 0.23
CA PRO A 217 25.74 -17.16 0.11
C PRO A 217 25.28 -18.24 1.09
N SER A 218 24.63 -17.85 2.21
CA SER A 218 24.15 -18.78 3.23
C SER A 218 22.85 -19.50 2.85
N ARG A 219 22.21 -19.07 1.76
CA ARG A 219 20.91 -19.59 1.31
C ARG A 219 20.91 -21.06 0.91
N PHE A 220 22.08 -21.65 0.68
CA PHE A 220 22.27 -23.04 0.28
C PHE A 220 22.58 -23.95 1.47
N ASP A 221 21.64 -24.03 2.41
CA ASP A 221 21.79 -24.79 3.67
C ASP A 221 21.37 -26.28 3.56
N SER A 222 20.64 -26.65 2.50
CA SER A 222 20.19 -28.01 2.24
C SER A 222 20.27 -28.34 0.75
N LEU A 223 20.88 -29.48 0.44
CA LEU A 223 21.18 -29.88 -0.92
C LEU A 223 20.82 -31.34 -1.16
N THR A 224 20.14 -31.60 -2.27
CA THR A 224 19.85 -32.94 -2.77
C THR A 224 20.64 -33.20 -4.04
N THR A 225 21.44 -34.27 -4.09
CA THR A 225 22.23 -34.60 -5.29
C THR A 225 21.35 -34.94 -6.49
N LEU A 226 21.68 -34.41 -7.66
CA LEU A 226 21.05 -34.70 -8.95
C LEU A 226 21.92 -35.58 -9.86
N GLN A 227 23.06 -36.09 -9.39
CA GLN A 227 24.06 -36.81 -10.19
C GLN A 227 23.50 -38.01 -10.99
N LYS A 228 22.43 -38.65 -10.50
CA LYS A 228 21.79 -39.80 -11.17
C LYS A 228 20.95 -39.43 -12.39
N TYR A 229 20.65 -38.15 -12.59
CA TYR A 229 19.80 -37.69 -13.70
C TYR A 229 20.64 -37.18 -14.87
N ARG A 230 20.14 -37.41 -16.09
CA ARG A 230 20.74 -36.92 -17.34
C ARG A 230 19.64 -36.25 -18.16
N GLY A 231 19.74 -34.94 -18.40
CA GLY A 231 18.72 -34.18 -19.11
C GLY A 231 17.52 -33.87 -18.22
N ARG A 232 16.53 -34.77 -18.10
CA ARG A 232 15.34 -34.53 -17.26
C ARG A 232 15.51 -35.10 -15.85
N PHE A 233 14.97 -34.40 -14.85
CA PHE A 233 14.91 -34.90 -13.48
C PHE A 233 13.52 -34.69 -12.87
N THR A 234 13.20 -35.58 -11.94
CA THR A 234 12.07 -35.45 -11.01
C THR A 234 12.52 -35.98 -9.65
N VAL A 235 12.47 -35.13 -8.63
CA VAL A 235 12.84 -35.45 -7.26
C VAL A 235 11.63 -35.22 -6.36
N THR A 236 11.41 -36.13 -5.42
CA THR A 236 10.37 -35.99 -4.40
C THR A 236 11.03 -36.00 -3.03
N LEU A 237 10.69 -35.01 -2.21
CA LEU A 237 11.23 -34.79 -0.88
C LEU A 237 10.09 -34.67 0.13
N PRO A 238 10.29 -35.01 1.41
CA PRO A 238 9.31 -34.69 2.45
C PRO A 238 8.99 -33.19 2.45
N ARG A 239 7.75 -32.79 2.65
CA ARG A 239 7.38 -31.37 2.73
C ARG A 239 7.94 -30.71 3.98
N PHE A 240 7.80 -31.39 5.11
CA PHE A 240 8.27 -30.89 6.40
C PHE A 240 9.70 -31.40 6.64
N ARG A 241 10.58 -30.50 7.08
CA ARG A 241 11.94 -30.82 7.51
C ARG A 241 12.29 -30.09 8.80
N LYS A 242 13.43 -30.47 9.39
CA LYS A 242 14.09 -29.63 10.38
C LYS A 242 15.08 -28.69 9.69
N ARG A 243 15.13 -27.44 10.14
CA ARG A 243 16.18 -26.48 9.82
C ARG A 243 16.81 -26.01 11.13
N GLY A 244 17.99 -26.54 11.44
CA GLY A 244 18.47 -26.55 12.83
C GLY A 244 17.52 -27.36 13.72
N THR A 245 17.02 -26.74 14.79
CA THR A 245 16.04 -27.35 15.71
C THR A 245 14.58 -27.05 15.35
N ALA A 246 14.34 -26.05 14.48
CA ALA A 246 13.01 -25.59 14.12
C ALA A 246 12.34 -26.49 13.07
N ASP A 247 11.01 -26.60 13.15
CA ASP A 247 10.21 -27.15 12.06
C ASP A 247 10.18 -26.17 10.89
N PHE A 248 10.26 -26.70 9.69
CA PHE A 248 10.30 -25.89 8.47
C PHE A 248 9.47 -26.55 7.37
N ASP A 249 8.57 -25.75 6.79
CA ASP A 249 7.68 -26.18 5.70
C ASP A 249 8.24 -25.72 4.35
N ARG A 250 8.60 -26.68 3.50
CA ARG A 250 9.09 -26.42 2.14
C ARG A 250 8.07 -25.78 1.21
N LEU A 251 6.81 -25.61 1.65
CA LEU A 251 5.85 -24.73 0.98
C LEU A 251 6.44 -23.33 0.73
N LEU A 252 7.23 -22.80 1.66
CA LEU A 252 7.81 -21.46 1.58
C LEU A 252 9.18 -21.42 0.89
N CYS A 253 9.60 -22.52 0.24
CA CYS A 253 10.87 -22.56 -0.46
C CYS A 253 10.76 -22.03 -1.90
N ARG A 254 11.80 -21.31 -2.31
CA ARG A 254 12.21 -21.17 -3.70
C ARG A 254 13.23 -22.25 -4.02
N TRP A 255 12.98 -23.06 -5.04
CA TRP A 255 13.88 -24.15 -5.42
C TRP A 255 14.93 -23.65 -6.41
N GLU A 256 16.20 -23.95 -6.19
CA GLU A 256 17.32 -23.53 -7.06
C GLU A 256 18.18 -24.75 -7.43
N ILE A 257 18.73 -24.79 -8.64
CA ILE A 257 19.73 -25.79 -9.03
C ILE A 257 21.10 -25.11 -8.94
N VAL A 258 22.03 -25.75 -8.24
CA VAL A 258 23.37 -25.22 -7.99
C VAL A 258 24.45 -26.20 -8.42
N ARG A 259 25.63 -25.65 -8.71
CA ARG A 259 26.86 -26.40 -8.93
C ARG A 259 27.86 -26.07 -7.84
N LYS A 260 28.62 -27.07 -7.40
CA LYS A 260 29.73 -26.85 -6.46
C LYS A 260 30.92 -26.22 -7.19
N THR A 261 31.47 -25.15 -6.63
CA THR A 261 32.69 -24.47 -7.10
C THR A 261 33.76 -24.51 -6.01
N ALA A 262 34.95 -23.95 -6.27
CA ALA A 262 35.99 -23.80 -5.26
C ALA A 262 35.54 -22.88 -4.10
N ASP A 263 34.72 -21.88 -4.41
CA ASP A 263 34.29 -20.82 -3.48
C ASP A 263 32.91 -21.09 -2.85
N GLY A 264 32.34 -22.28 -3.06
CA GLY A 264 31.05 -22.68 -2.49
C GLY A 264 30.09 -23.24 -3.54
N TYR A 265 28.94 -22.60 -3.71
CA TYR A 265 27.90 -23.01 -4.65
C TYR A 265 27.47 -21.85 -5.54
N GLU A 266 27.40 -22.10 -6.84
CA GLU A 266 26.88 -21.16 -7.83
C GLU A 266 25.50 -21.60 -8.35
N PRO A 267 24.53 -20.69 -8.49
CA PRO A 267 23.26 -21.01 -9.14
C PRO A 267 23.47 -21.27 -10.62
N VAL A 268 22.87 -22.35 -11.12
CA VAL A 268 22.82 -22.71 -12.54
C VAL A 268 21.39 -22.81 -13.07
N SER A 269 20.42 -22.28 -12.32
CA SER A 269 19.03 -22.02 -12.72
C SER A 269 18.51 -20.78 -12.00
N HIS A 270 17.43 -20.19 -12.52
CA HIS A 270 16.58 -19.33 -11.70
C HIS A 270 16.00 -20.14 -10.52
N GLY A 271 15.62 -19.43 -9.46
CA GLY A 271 14.77 -20.01 -8.43
C GLY A 271 13.38 -20.34 -8.98
N ARG A 272 12.63 -21.24 -8.34
CA ARG A 272 11.23 -21.51 -8.68
C ARG A 272 10.38 -21.82 -7.46
N TYR A 273 9.28 -21.09 -7.27
CA TYR A 273 8.28 -21.37 -6.24
C TYR A 273 7.28 -22.45 -6.70
N ALA A 274 6.43 -22.91 -5.77
CA ALA A 274 5.38 -23.88 -6.07
C ALA A 274 4.40 -23.38 -7.15
N ASP A 275 4.14 -24.22 -8.15
CA ASP A 275 3.13 -23.99 -9.19
C ASP A 275 1.75 -24.51 -8.74
N ASP A 276 1.75 -25.70 -8.14
CA ASP A 276 0.56 -26.43 -7.68
C ASP A 276 0.70 -26.75 -6.20
N ILE A 277 -0.38 -26.54 -5.44
CA ILE A 277 -0.43 -26.70 -3.99
C ILE A 277 -1.66 -27.56 -3.67
N ALA A 278 -1.48 -28.59 -2.85
CA ALA A 278 -2.59 -29.38 -2.33
C ALA A 278 -3.50 -28.48 -1.48
N CYS A 279 -4.76 -28.39 -1.88
CA CYS A 279 -5.79 -27.67 -1.15
C CYS A 279 -6.53 -28.63 -0.22
N ARG A 280 -6.69 -28.23 1.04
CA ARG A 280 -7.43 -28.97 2.08
C ARG A 280 -8.94 -28.87 1.87
N SER A 281 -9.41 -27.83 1.18
CA SER A 281 -10.81 -27.60 0.85
C SER A 281 -11.02 -27.44 -0.66
N PRO A 282 -10.72 -28.47 -1.47
CA PRO A 282 -10.73 -28.36 -2.93
C PRO A 282 -12.11 -28.07 -3.53
N ASP A 283 -13.18 -28.34 -2.78
CA ASP A 283 -14.58 -28.19 -3.22
C ASP A 283 -15.19 -26.82 -2.87
N LEU A 284 -14.42 -25.90 -2.26
CA LEU A 284 -14.91 -24.54 -2.05
C LEU A 284 -15.27 -23.90 -3.41
N PRO A 285 -16.45 -23.28 -3.54
CA PRO A 285 -16.86 -22.73 -4.83
C PRO A 285 -16.14 -21.40 -5.12
N PRO A 286 -15.92 -21.04 -6.39
CA PRO A 286 -15.42 -19.71 -6.74
C PRO A 286 -16.43 -18.62 -6.35
N ALA A 287 -15.96 -17.40 -6.10
CA ALA A 287 -16.84 -16.24 -5.94
C ALA A 287 -17.68 -16.02 -7.21
N LYS A 288 -18.96 -15.67 -7.03
CA LYS A 288 -19.90 -15.38 -8.11
C LYS A 288 -20.72 -14.13 -7.77
N PRO A 289 -20.14 -12.92 -7.88
CA PRO A 289 -20.87 -11.70 -7.61
C PRO A 289 -22.05 -11.56 -8.59
N LYS A 290 -23.23 -11.14 -8.10
CA LYS A 290 -24.46 -11.03 -8.91
C LYS A 290 -24.43 -9.85 -9.89
N SER A 291 -23.62 -8.84 -9.57
CA SER A 291 -23.36 -7.67 -10.38
C SER A 291 -21.93 -7.21 -10.15
N LYS A 292 -21.48 -6.20 -10.91
CA LYS A 292 -20.18 -5.56 -10.69
C LYS A 292 -20.21 -4.50 -9.57
N LYS A 293 -21.35 -4.27 -8.91
CA LYS A 293 -21.47 -3.24 -7.85
C LYS A 293 -20.82 -3.71 -6.55
N GLY A 294 -20.01 -2.84 -5.98
CA GLY A 294 -19.23 -3.11 -4.79
C GLY A 294 -19.06 -1.89 -3.90
N LEU A 295 -18.76 -2.13 -2.63
CA LEU A 295 -18.46 -1.09 -1.65
C LEU A 295 -17.06 -1.26 -1.05
N GLY A 296 -16.26 -0.20 -1.10
CA GLY A 296 -14.91 -0.19 -0.56
C GLY A 296 -14.84 0.29 0.88
N GLY A 297 -14.06 -0.37 1.73
CA GLY A 297 -13.92 -0.02 3.15
C GLY A 297 -15.15 -0.36 3.99
N TRP A 298 -15.81 -1.48 3.66
CA TRP A 298 -17.09 -1.85 4.26
C TRP A 298 -16.98 -2.27 5.72
N THR A 299 -17.84 -1.68 6.54
CA THR A 299 -18.08 -2.11 7.92
C THR A 299 -19.56 -2.47 8.11
N PRO A 300 -19.85 -3.54 8.88
CA PRO A 300 -21.21 -3.91 9.19
C PRO A 300 -21.88 -2.85 10.07
N ASP A 301 -23.21 -2.87 10.10
CA ASP A 301 -24.08 -2.12 11.02
C ASP A 301 -24.10 -0.59 10.90
N ARG A 302 -23.15 0.04 10.18
CA ARG A 302 -23.16 1.49 9.92
C ARG A 302 -24.42 1.91 9.14
N PHE A 303 -24.78 1.14 8.12
CA PHE A 303 -26.07 1.18 7.42
C PHE A 303 -26.47 -0.28 7.10
N PRO A 304 -27.32 -0.91 7.93
CA PRO A 304 -27.49 -2.37 7.92
C PRO A 304 -28.13 -2.93 6.65
N ASP A 305 -28.94 -2.11 5.95
CA ASP A 305 -29.68 -2.50 4.74
C ASP A 305 -29.00 -2.00 3.46
N GLU A 306 -27.89 -1.26 3.57
CA GLU A 306 -27.24 -0.57 2.44
C GLU A 306 -26.78 -1.52 1.33
N LEU A 307 -26.33 -2.73 1.71
CA LEU A 307 -25.93 -3.75 0.75
C LEU A 307 -27.11 -4.19 -0.13
N GLU A 308 -28.30 -4.30 0.45
CA GLU A 308 -29.51 -4.68 -0.28
C GLU A 308 -30.05 -3.50 -1.08
N ASP A 309 -30.19 -2.34 -0.44
CA ASP A 309 -30.66 -1.09 -1.08
C ASP A 309 -29.87 -0.76 -2.35
N LEU A 310 -28.54 -0.88 -2.31
CA LEU A 310 -27.67 -0.57 -3.45
C LEU A 310 -27.44 -1.77 -4.37
N GLY A 311 -27.92 -2.97 -4.04
CA GLY A 311 -27.68 -4.19 -4.82
C GLY A 311 -26.21 -4.61 -4.90
N ILE A 312 -25.49 -4.45 -3.79
CA ILE A 312 -24.05 -4.73 -3.68
C ILE A 312 -23.77 -6.22 -3.79
N SER A 313 -22.72 -6.58 -4.53
CA SER A 313 -22.31 -7.97 -4.77
C SER A 313 -20.89 -8.27 -4.31
N ALA A 314 -20.11 -7.25 -3.98
CA ALA A 314 -18.74 -7.38 -3.50
C ALA A 314 -18.40 -6.28 -2.48
N VAL A 315 -17.51 -6.56 -1.55
CA VAL A 315 -16.99 -5.55 -0.60
C VAL A 315 -15.49 -5.67 -0.45
N THR A 316 -14.82 -4.55 -0.15
CA THR A 316 -13.46 -4.57 0.41
C THR A 316 -13.47 -4.25 1.89
N VAL A 317 -12.59 -4.90 2.67
CA VAL A 317 -12.42 -4.67 4.11
C VAL A 317 -10.93 -4.43 4.39
N ASN A 318 -10.61 -3.35 5.10
CA ASN A 318 -9.25 -3.05 5.51
C ASN A 318 -8.91 -3.81 6.79
N LEU A 319 -7.76 -4.48 6.83
CA LEU A 319 -7.34 -5.27 7.97
C LEU A 319 -5.89 -4.96 8.34
N MET A 320 -5.72 -4.40 9.55
CA MET A 320 -4.40 -4.21 10.16
C MET A 320 -3.90 -5.56 10.69
N VAL A 321 -3.07 -6.29 9.94
CA VAL A 321 -2.77 -7.71 10.20
C VAL A 321 -2.13 -7.95 11.58
N HIS A 322 -1.32 -6.99 12.05
CA HIS A 322 -0.67 -7.06 13.36
C HIS A 322 -1.67 -7.02 14.53
N SER A 323 -2.89 -6.49 14.31
CA SER A 323 -3.93 -6.40 15.34
C SER A 323 -4.58 -7.74 15.69
N LEU A 324 -4.31 -8.80 14.92
CA LEU A 324 -4.89 -10.13 15.17
C LEU A 324 -4.08 -10.98 16.13
N VAL A 325 -2.83 -10.58 16.45
CA VAL A 325 -1.90 -11.46 17.18
C VAL A 325 -1.11 -10.73 18.28
N SER A 326 -0.49 -11.52 19.13
CA SER A 326 0.48 -11.15 20.15
C SER A 326 1.67 -12.10 20.11
N LEU A 327 2.85 -11.59 20.48
CA LEU A 327 4.08 -12.40 20.64
C LEU A 327 4.15 -13.06 22.02
N THR A 328 3.38 -12.59 22.99
CA THR A 328 3.37 -13.08 24.38
C THR A 328 1.97 -13.52 24.81
N PRO A 329 1.86 -14.49 25.74
CA PRO A 329 0.58 -14.94 26.29
C PRO A 329 -0.08 -13.84 27.15
N GLY A 330 -1.39 -13.94 27.33
CA GLY A 330 -2.17 -12.99 28.11
C GLY A 330 -3.67 -13.28 28.07
N PRO A 331 -4.49 -12.56 28.86
CA PRO A 331 -5.94 -12.73 28.88
C PRO A 331 -6.58 -12.45 27.51
N GLY A 332 -7.58 -13.25 27.13
CA GLY A 332 -8.27 -13.12 25.84
C GLY A 332 -7.42 -13.46 24.62
N LEU A 333 -6.30 -14.18 24.83
CA LEU A 333 -5.43 -14.67 23.78
C LEU A 333 -5.43 -16.20 23.72
N THR A 334 -5.54 -16.74 22.51
CA THR A 334 -5.51 -18.20 22.27
C THR A 334 -4.19 -18.61 21.60
N PRO A 335 -3.44 -19.59 22.14
CA PRO A 335 -2.18 -20.03 21.52
C PRO A 335 -2.43 -20.80 20.22
N PHE A 336 -1.60 -20.58 19.22
CA PHE A 336 -1.56 -21.36 17.98
C PHE A 336 -0.12 -21.59 17.50
N GLN A 337 0.08 -22.67 16.73
CA GLN A 337 1.41 -23.08 16.25
C GLN A 337 1.61 -22.69 14.79
N TRP A 338 2.82 -22.22 14.48
CA TRP A 338 3.29 -22.04 13.11
C TRP A 338 4.77 -22.40 13.03
N GLN A 339 5.10 -23.41 12.21
CA GLN A 339 6.48 -23.88 11.99
C GLN A 339 7.30 -24.04 13.29
N GLY A 340 6.68 -24.70 14.29
CA GLY A 340 7.32 -24.98 15.59
C GLY A 340 7.42 -23.79 16.55
N LYS A 341 6.89 -22.62 16.19
CA LYS A 341 6.79 -21.43 17.05
C LYS A 341 5.35 -21.23 17.53
N THR A 342 5.20 -20.83 18.78
CA THR A 342 3.92 -20.46 19.38
C THR A 342 3.67 -18.97 19.21
N TYR A 343 2.51 -18.62 18.68
CA TYR A 343 1.96 -17.27 18.62
C TYR A 343 0.61 -17.24 19.33
N TYR A 344 0.06 -16.05 19.58
CA TYR A 344 -1.20 -15.92 20.31
C TYR A 344 -2.18 -15.07 19.52
N SER A 345 -3.35 -15.62 19.19
CA SER A 345 -4.43 -14.92 18.50
C SER A 345 -5.19 -14.02 19.45
N ARG A 346 -5.64 -12.84 19.02
CA ARG A 346 -6.47 -11.91 19.79
C ARG A 346 -7.94 -12.20 19.52
N ASP A 347 -8.58 -12.93 20.42
CA ASP A 347 -9.89 -13.52 20.17
C ASP A 347 -10.98 -12.45 19.90
N ALA A 348 -10.94 -11.33 20.62
CA ALA A 348 -11.89 -10.24 20.43
C ALA A 348 -11.77 -9.56 19.05
N ALA A 349 -10.54 -9.30 18.59
CA ALA A 349 -10.27 -8.70 17.28
C ALA A 349 -10.71 -9.63 16.15
N ILE A 350 -10.41 -10.93 16.28
CA ILE A 350 -10.82 -11.95 15.32
C ILE A 350 -12.35 -12.07 15.27
N ALA A 351 -13.02 -12.09 16.42
CA ALA A 351 -14.47 -12.16 16.49
C ALA A 351 -15.17 -10.95 15.83
N GLU A 352 -14.52 -9.78 15.79
CA GLU A 352 -15.03 -8.61 15.07
C GLU A 352 -15.00 -8.79 13.55
N PHE A 353 -13.90 -9.32 13.01
CA PHE A 353 -13.83 -9.69 11.59
C PHE A 353 -14.76 -10.86 11.25
N ASP A 354 -14.93 -11.84 12.14
CA ASP A 354 -15.91 -12.91 11.92
C ASP A 354 -17.33 -12.35 11.77
N ARG A 355 -17.74 -11.42 12.65
CA ARG A 355 -19.06 -10.76 12.51
C ARG A 355 -19.22 -10.09 11.15
N THR A 356 -18.17 -9.38 10.71
CA THR A 356 -18.11 -8.73 9.39
C THR A 356 -18.30 -9.75 8.27
N PHE A 357 -17.52 -10.83 8.25
CA PHE A 357 -17.55 -11.81 7.17
C PHE A 357 -18.79 -12.72 7.21
N ILE A 358 -19.34 -13.01 8.39
CA ILE A 358 -20.63 -13.69 8.54
C ILE A 358 -21.75 -12.82 7.96
N LYS A 359 -21.76 -11.51 8.26
CA LYS A 359 -22.76 -10.58 7.70
C LYS A 359 -22.62 -10.51 6.19
N ALA A 360 -21.42 -10.38 5.64
CA ALA A 360 -21.17 -10.45 4.21
C ALA A 360 -21.68 -11.76 3.58
N ALA A 361 -21.40 -12.91 4.20
CA ALA A 361 -21.86 -14.21 3.74
C ALA A 361 -23.40 -14.32 3.72
N ARG A 362 -24.09 -13.78 4.73
CA ARG A 362 -25.58 -13.73 4.77
C ARG A 362 -26.16 -12.96 3.60
N HIS A 363 -25.51 -11.87 3.18
CA HIS A 363 -25.90 -11.08 2.00
C HIS A 363 -25.40 -11.68 0.68
N LYS A 364 -24.64 -12.80 0.72
CA LYS A 364 -24.03 -13.47 -0.44
C LYS A 364 -23.13 -12.53 -1.24
N VAL A 365 -22.39 -11.66 -0.56
CA VAL A 365 -21.41 -10.75 -1.19
C VAL A 365 -20.01 -11.36 -1.16
N MET A 366 -19.26 -11.14 -2.24
CA MET A 366 -17.84 -11.46 -2.31
C MET A 366 -17.05 -10.54 -1.36
N VAL A 367 -16.02 -11.07 -0.71
CA VAL A 367 -15.18 -10.32 0.23
C VAL A 367 -13.73 -10.35 -0.25
N SER A 368 -13.15 -9.18 -0.45
CA SER A 368 -11.71 -8.99 -0.64
C SER A 368 -11.13 -8.22 0.55
N VAL A 369 -10.04 -8.67 1.14
CA VAL A 369 -9.43 -7.99 2.31
C VAL A 369 -8.12 -7.32 1.91
N ILE A 370 -7.96 -6.04 2.25
CA ILE A 370 -6.71 -5.27 2.07
C ILE A 370 -5.82 -5.49 3.29
N LEU A 371 -4.64 -6.06 3.09
CA LEU A 371 -3.70 -6.39 4.15
C LEU A 371 -2.78 -5.21 4.48
N LEU A 372 -2.97 -4.60 5.65
CA LEU A 372 -2.26 -3.40 6.07
C LEU A 372 -1.36 -3.68 7.29
N ILE A 373 -0.18 -3.05 7.33
CA ILE A 373 0.76 -3.14 8.45
C ILE A 373 1.03 -1.72 8.94
N ALA A 374 0.88 -1.49 10.25
CA ALA A 374 1.21 -0.18 10.82
C ALA A 374 2.68 0.14 10.58
N ASN A 375 3.00 1.41 10.39
CA ASN A 375 4.37 1.80 10.13
C ASN A 375 5.23 1.69 11.41
N PRO A 376 6.31 0.88 11.44
CA PRO A 376 7.16 0.72 12.62
C PRO A 376 7.92 1.99 13.01
N ALA A 377 7.99 3.00 12.13
CA ALA A 377 8.51 4.32 12.46
C ALA A 377 7.53 5.18 13.28
N LYS A 378 6.24 4.80 13.32
CA LYS A 378 5.15 5.49 14.01
C LYS A 378 4.56 4.69 15.17
N ASP A 379 4.61 3.36 15.08
CA ASP A 379 3.98 2.44 16.04
C ASP A 379 5.03 1.54 16.69
N HIS A 380 5.12 1.60 18.02
CA HIS A 380 6.07 0.84 18.84
C HIS A 380 5.53 -0.50 19.35
N ASN A 381 4.39 -0.96 18.84
CA ASN A 381 3.87 -2.30 19.12
C ASN A 381 4.93 -3.37 18.78
N PRO A 382 5.23 -4.32 19.67
CA PRO A 382 6.23 -5.36 19.43
C PRO A 382 5.95 -6.22 18.18
N VAL A 383 4.67 -6.47 17.86
CA VAL A 383 4.28 -7.19 16.64
C VAL A 383 4.66 -6.36 15.42
N VAL A 384 4.38 -5.05 15.44
CA VAL A 384 4.70 -4.13 14.34
C VAL A 384 6.21 -4.00 14.14
N SER A 385 6.98 -3.96 15.24
CA SER A 385 8.44 -3.86 15.21
C SER A 385 9.12 -5.06 14.55
N VAL A 386 8.51 -6.25 14.62
CA VAL A 386 9.00 -7.48 13.96
C VAL A 386 8.42 -7.62 12.56
N LEU A 387 7.15 -7.25 12.37
CA LEU A 387 6.43 -7.49 11.13
C LEU A 387 6.73 -6.44 10.05
N GLY A 388 6.82 -5.16 10.43
CA GLY A 388 6.98 -4.05 9.50
C GLY A 388 8.42 -3.88 9.02
N HIS A 389 8.60 -3.42 7.79
CA HIS A 389 9.90 -3.28 7.18
C HIS A 389 10.77 -2.28 7.97
N PRO A 390 11.96 -2.67 8.42
CA PRO A 390 12.82 -1.85 9.29
C PRO A 390 13.26 -0.51 8.70
N ASP A 391 13.39 -0.42 7.37
CA ASP A 391 13.70 0.84 6.66
C ASP A 391 12.49 1.77 6.50
N ALA A 392 11.31 1.38 6.98
CA ALA A 392 10.15 2.24 6.86
C ALA A 392 10.37 3.57 7.61
N VAL A 393 9.92 4.69 7.02
CA VAL A 393 10.11 6.04 7.56
C VAL A 393 8.79 6.69 7.97
N LYS A 394 8.84 7.75 8.79
CA LYS A 394 7.65 8.41 9.38
C LYS A 394 6.74 9.09 8.34
N GLU A 395 7.17 9.24 7.10
CA GLU A 395 6.36 9.78 6.03
C GLU A 395 5.31 8.77 5.55
N GLY A 396 5.62 7.47 5.59
CA GLY A 396 4.70 6.41 5.15
C GLY A 396 3.52 6.21 6.10
N THR A 397 2.33 5.95 5.57
CA THR A 397 1.13 5.59 6.34
C THR A 397 1.19 4.15 6.84
N PHE A 398 1.43 3.20 5.93
CA PHE A 398 1.64 1.79 6.25
C PHE A 398 3.03 1.33 5.83
N ALA A 399 3.43 0.15 6.27
CA ALA A 399 4.72 -0.45 5.91
C ALA A 399 4.57 -1.71 5.08
N MET A 400 5.58 -1.99 4.24
CA MET A 400 5.83 -3.31 3.70
C MET A 400 6.14 -4.29 4.86
N PRO A 401 5.84 -5.59 4.77
CA PRO A 401 6.35 -6.56 5.73
C PRO A 401 7.87 -6.75 5.59
N ASP A 402 8.55 -7.07 6.70
CA ASP A 402 9.92 -7.56 6.65
C ASP A 402 9.94 -9.03 6.18
N VAL A 403 10.08 -9.21 4.88
CA VAL A 403 10.18 -10.51 4.21
C VAL A 403 11.64 -10.96 4.05
N THR A 404 12.60 -10.24 4.62
CA THR A 404 14.04 -10.50 4.52
C THR A 404 14.66 -10.97 5.83
N SER A 405 13.89 -10.99 6.92
CA SER A 405 14.28 -11.63 8.17
C SER A 405 13.51 -12.94 8.41
N PRO A 406 14.15 -13.97 9.00
CA PRO A 406 13.46 -15.18 9.44
C PRO A 406 12.31 -14.90 10.41
N GLU A 407 12.46 -13.91 11.30
CA GLU A 407 11.47 -13.54 12.31
C GLU A 407 10.24 -12.87 11.68
N GLY A 408 10.46 -11.86 10.83
CA GLY A 408 9.41 -11.13 10.11
C GLY A 408 8.61 -12.05 9.19
N LEU A 409 9.30 -12.86 8.37
CA LEU A 409 8.68 -13.84 7.48
C LEU A 409 7.86 -14.89 8.27
N SER A 410 8.41 -15.39 9.38
CA SER A 410 7.72 -16.37 10.23
C SER A 410 6.45 -15.79 10.86
N LEU A 411 6.51 -14.57 11.41
CA LEU A 411 5.37 -13.90 12.01
C LEU A 411 4.29 -13.59 10.95
N TYR A 412 4.69 -13.07 9.78
CA TYR A 412 3.74 -12.78 8.72
C TYR A 412 3.07 -14.06 8.21
N GLY A 413 3.84 -15.14 8.00
CA GLY A 413 3.30 -16.45 7.64
C GLY A 413 2.33 -17.01 8.69
N ALA A 414 2.61 -16.82 9.97
CA ALA A 414 1.72 -17.25 11.05
C ALA A 414 0.36 -16.52 10.99
N ILE A 415 0.37 -15.20 10.78
CA ILE A 415 -0.85 -14.39 10.65
C ILE A 415 -1.63 -14.79 9.38
N LEU A 416 -0.95 -14.93 8.24
CA LEU A 416 -1.56 -15.37 6.98
C LEU A 416 -2.20 -16.76 7.12
N ASN A 417 -1.54 -17.69 7.80
CA ASN A 417 -2.09 -19.03 8.03
C ASN A 417 -3.31 -19.00 8.94
N LEU A 418 -3.27 -18.21 10.03
CA LEU A 418 -4.41 -18.02 10.93
C LEU A 418 -5.64 -17.50 10.16
N MET A 419 -5.44 -16.46 9.34
CA MET A 419 -6.52 -15.85 8.55
C MET A 419 -7.06 -16.81 7.48
N ALA A 420 -6.17 -17.44 6.70
CA ALA A 420 -6.55 -18.30 5.59
C ALA A 420 -7.26 -19.57 6.06
N GLU A 421 -6.79 -20.19 7.14
CA GLU A 421 -7.46 -21.36 7.73
C GLU A 421 -8.85 -20.99 8.24
N ARG A 422 -8.95 -19.89 9.01
CA ARG A 422 -10.19 -19.50 9.67
C ARG A 422 -11.29 -19.10 8.70
N TRP A 423 -10.97 -18.24 7.73
CA TRP A 423 -11.95 -17.65 6.81
C TRP A 423 -12.03 -18.35 5.45
N SER A 424 -11.53 -19.59 5.37
CA SER A 424 -11.77 -20.50 4.25
C SER A 424 -12.39 -21.82 4.72
N ARG A 425 -13.01 -21.86 5.91
CA ARG A 425 -13.64 -23.08 6.41
C ARG A 425 -14.86 -23.45 5.56
N PRO A 426 -14.98 -24.69 5.06
CA PRO A 426 -16.11 -25.11 4.23
C PRO A 426 -17.48 -24.96 4.88
N ASN A 427 -17.54 -25.05 6.22
CA ASN A 427 -18.78 -24.88 6.98
C ASN A 427 -19.23 -23.40 7.07
N GLY A 428 -18.39 -22.44 6.68
CA GLY A 428 -18.69 -21.00 6.69
C GLY A 428 -18.92 -20.40 8.09
N GLU A 429 -18.53 -21.08 9.16
CA GLU A 429 -18.84 -20.70 10.55
C GLU A 429 -18.32 -19.31 10.93
N HIS A 430 -17.23 -18.87 10.30
CA HIS A 430 -16.59 -17.57 10.53
C HIS A 430 -16.77 -16.60 9.35
N GLY A 431 -17.70 -16.88 8.44
CA GLY A 431 -17.77 -16.21 7.14
C GLY A 431 -16.66 -16.67 6.19
N ARG A 432 -16.43 -15.91 5.12
CA ARG A 432 -15.43 -16.25 4.10
C ARG A 432 -14.75 -15.01 3.53
N VAL A 433 -13.42 -15.07 3.43
CA VAL A 433 -12.63 -14.15 2.61
C VAL A 433 -12.33 -14.84 1.28
N HIS A 434 -12.65 -14.20 0.16
CA HIS A 434 -12.48 -14.79 -1.16
C HIS A 434 -11.12 -14.42 -1.77
N HIS A 435 -10.68 -13.18 -1.55
CA HIS A 435 -9.45 -12.65 -2.14
C HIS A 435 -8.68 -11.76 -1.16
N TRP A 436 -7.38 -11.66 -1.40
CA TRP A 436 -6.46 -10.85 -0.60
C TRP A 436 -5.83 -9.79 -1.48
N ILE A 437 -6.04 -8.52 -1.14
CA ILE A 437 -5.37 -7.39 -1.77
C ILE A 437 -4.12 -7.11 -0.94
N ILE A 438 -2.97 -7.29 -1.58
CA ILE A 438 -1.69 -7.30 -0.89
C ILE A 438 -1.19 -5.87 -0.78
N HIS A 439 -1.41 -5.29 0.40
CA HIS A 439 -1.09 -3.90 0.73
C HIS A 439 -1.86 -2.89 -0.12
N ASN A 440 -1.64 -1.60 0.13
CA ASN A 440 -2.37 -0.52 -0.54
C ASN A 440 -1.43 0.24 -1.47
N GLU A 441 -1.88 0.45 -2.71
CA GLU A 441 -1.27 1.35 -3.69
C GLU A 441 0.26 1.23 -3.75
N VAL A 442 0.75 0.06 -4.12
CA VAL A 442 2.18 -0.27 -3.96
C VAL A 442 3.08 0.41 -4.99
N ASP A 443 2.50 0.93 -6.07
CA ASP A 443 3.16 1.88 -6.94
C ASP A 443 3.36 3.24 -6.25
N ALA A 444 2.47 3.65 -5.35
CA ALA A 444 2.68 4.76 -4.42
C ALA A 444 3.33 4.30 -3.09
N GLY A 445 4.25 3.33 -3.17
CA GLY A 445 4.84 2.63 -2.03
C GLY A 445 5.47 3.54 -0.97
N TRP A 446 6.00 4.71 -1.33
CA TRP A 446 6.50 5.70 -0.37
C TRP A 446 5.44 6.13 0.65
N VAL A 447 4.19 6.33 0.21
CA VAL A 447 3.10 6.79 1.05
C VAL A 447 2.36 5.60 1.66
N TRP A 448 2.00 4.60 0.86
CA TRP A 448 1.00 3.62 1.28
C TRP A 448 1.54 2.25 1.67
N THR A 449 2.78 1.91 1.33
CA THR A 449 3.40 0.62 1.69
C THR A 449 4.92 0.80 1.83
N ASN A 450 5.34 1.57 2.83
CA ASN A 450 6.69 2.10 2.93
C ASN A 450 7.73 1.03 3.30
N ALA A 451 8.87 1.05 2.61
CA ALA A 451 10.04 0.20 2.87
C ALA A 451 11.34 1.02 2.81
N GLY A 452 11.24 2.32 3.11
CA GLY A 452 12.28 3.31 2.81
C GLY A 452 12.42 3.58 1.30
N GLU A 453 13.43 4.36 0.94
CA GLU A 453 13.72 4.63 -0.47
C GLU A 453 14.40 3.42 -1.11
N LYS A 454 13.82 2.93 -2.21
CA LYS A 454 14.23 1.70 -2.92
C LYS A 454 14.14 1.93 -4.43
N ALA A 455 15.08 1.36 -5.18
CA ALA A 455 14.90 1.20 -6.62
C ALA A 455 13.69 0.29 -6.90
N ASP A 456 12.98 0.53 -8.01
CA ASP A 456 11.74 -0.16 -8.36
C ASP A 456 11.84 -1.69 -8.32
N ILE A 457 12.89 -2.27 -8.87
CA ILE A 457 13.14 -3.72 -8.90
C ILE A 457 13.42 -4.29 -7.50
N VAL A 458 14.10 -3.53 -6.64
CA VAL A 458 14.39 -3.94 -5.25
C VAL A 458 13.11 -3.89 -4.42
N TYR A 459 12.32 -2.82 -4.57
CA TYR A 459 11.00 -2.72 -3.93
C TYR A 459 10.07 -3.85 -4.40
N MET A 460 10.06 -4.14 -5.70
CA MET A 460 9.24 -5.21 -6.27
C MET A 460 9.69 -6.60 -5.82
N ASP A 461 10.98 -6.84 -5.57
CA ASP A 461 11.46 -8.10 -4.98
C ASP A 461 10.89 -8.33 -3.57
N LEU A 462 10.81 -7.29 -2.73
CA LEU A 462 10.14 -7.38 -1.43
C LEU A 462 8.64 -7.64 -1.60
N TYR A 463 8.00 -6.86 -2.47
CA TYR A 463 6.55 -6.93 -2.67
C TYR A 463 6.08 -8.28 -3.23
N GLN A 464 6.75 -8.79 -4.27
CA GLN A 464 6.37 -10.06 -4.90
C GLN A 464 6.52 -11.24 -3.93
N ARG A 465 7.50 -11.20 -3.01
CA ARG A 465 7.62 -12.21 -1.95
C ARG A 465 6.43 -12.15 -0.99
N SER A 466 5.96 -10.96 -0.60
CA SER A 466 4.72 -10.81 0.18
C SER A 466 3.50 -11.39 -0.56
N MET A 467 3.36 -11.11 -1.86
CA MET A 467 2.28 -11.68 -2.68
C MET A 467 2.34 -13.20 -2.76
N ARG A 468 3.54 -13.76 -2.98
CA ARG A 468 3.78 -15.20 -3.06
C ARG A 468 3.55 -15.88 -1.73
N LEU A 469 4.03 -15.32 -0.62
CA LEU A 469 3.79 -15.86 0.71
C LEU A 469 2.29 -16.01 0.96
N THR A 470 1.52 -14.98 0.62
CA THR A 470 0.06 -14.99 0.75
C THR A 470 -0.59 -16.06 -0.15
N ASP A 471 -0.18 -16.15 -1.43
CA ASP A 471 -0.68 -17.15 -2.39
C ASP A 471 -0.39 -18.58 -1.92
N LEU A 472 0.87 -18.86 -1.59
CA LEU A 472 1.35 -20.16 -1.15
C LEU A 472 0.59 -20.64 0.09
N ILE A 473 0.41 -19.77 1.08
CA ILE A 473 -0.26 -20.13 2.32
C ILE A 473 -1.75 -20.34 2.08
N SER A 474 -2.44 -19.40 1.43
CA SER A 474 -3.91 -19.45 1.40
C SER A 474 -4.47 -20.42 0.38
N ARG A 475 -3.75 -20.74 -0.70
CA ARG A 475 -4.18 -21.80 -1.64
C ARG A 475 -4.19 -23.20 -1.04
N GLN A 476 -3.56 -23.39 0.12
CA GLN A 476 -3.76 -24.60 0.92
C GLN A 476 -5.20 -24.74 1.44
N TYR A 477 -5.95 -23.64 1.53
CA TYR A 477 -7.27 -23.60 2.14
C TYR A 477 -8.38 -23.22 1.16
N ASP A 478 -8.09 -22.46 0.11
CA ASP A 478 -9.07 -22.10 -0.92
C ASP A 478 -8.42 -22.16 -2.33
N PRO A 479 -8.90 -23.01 -3.25
CA PRO A 479 -8.31 -23.15 -4.58
C PRO A 479 -8.64 -21.96 -5.52
N HIS A 480 -9.60 -21.11 -5.15
CA HIS A 480 -10.05 -19.96 -5.93
C HIS A 480 -9.60 -18.62 -5.36
N MET A 481 -8.94 -18.62 -4.19
CA MET A 481 -8.27 -17.45 -3.66
C MET A 481 -7.24 -16.92 -4.68
N ARG A 482 -7.08 -15.59 -4.70
CA ARG A 482 -6.01 -14.92 -5.43
C ARG A 482 -5.41 -13.80 -4.60
N SER A 483 -4.11 -13.60 -4.76
CA SER A 483 -3.38 -12.40 -4.33
C SER A 483 -3.52 -11.30 -5.38
N PHE A 484 -4.02 -10.13 -4.99
CA PHE A 484 -4.21 -8.97 -5.86
C PHE A 484 -3.10 -7.94 -5.63
N ILE A 485 -2.50 -7.46 -6.72
CA ILE A 485 -1.62 -6.28 -6.68
C ILE A 485 -2.47 -5.00 -6.63
N SER A 486 -2.27 -4.14 -5.63
CA SER A 486 -3.00 -2.87 -5.48
C SER A 486 -2.24 -1.72 -6.15
N LEU A 487 -2.88 -0.98 -7.04
CA LEU A 487 -2.25 0.00 -7.93
C LEU A 487 -3.09 1.28 -8.07
N THR A 488 -2.43 2.45 -8.06
CA THR A 488 -3.08 3.74 -8.30
C THR A 488 -3.45 3.96 -9.78
N HIS A 489 -4.15 5.07 -10.06
CA HIS A 489 -4.41 5.54 -11.42
C HIS A 489 -3.17 6.08 -12.17
N HIS A 490 -1.99 6.16 -11.54
CA HIS A 490 -0.74 6.60 -12.16
C HIS A 490 -0.08 5.45 -12.94
N TRP A 491 -0.27 5.45 -14.26
CA TRP A 491 0.02 4.29 -15.11
C TRP A 491 1.46 4.25 -15.61
N ALA A 492 1.75 4.86 -16.77
CA ALA A 492 3.10 4.88 -17.34
C ALA A 492 3.97 5.96 -16.68
N LYS A 493 3.35 7.03 -16.18
CA LYS A 493 4.03 8.10 -15.46
C LYS A 493 3.80 7.95 -13.97
N ALA A 494 4.90 7.82 -13.22
CA ALA A 494 4.83 7.86 -11.77
C ALA A 494 4.19 9.18 -11.31
N GLY A 495 3.39 9.12 -10.23
CA GLY A 495 2.73 10.29 -9.68
C GLY A 495 3.70 11.25 -9.04
N GLU A 496 3.94 11.05 -7.75
CA GLU A 496 4.82 11.91 -6.96
C GLU A 496 6.26 11.42 -6.94
N HIS A 497 7.14 12.25 -6.36
CA HIS A 497 8.50 11.85 -6.05
C HIS A 497 8.49 10.58 -5.18
N ARG A 498 9.34 9.60 -5.52
CA ARG A 498 9.45 8.27 -4.87
C ARG A 498 8.27 7.32 -5.10
N TRP A 499 7.35 7.67 -6.00
CA TRP A 499 6.38 6.71 -6.51
C TRP A 499 6.95 5.98 -7.73
N TYR A 500 6.37 4.84 -8.00
CA TYR A 500 6.55 4.02 -9.18
C TYR A 500 5.34 4.18 -10.10
N GLY A 501 5.51 3.89 -11.39
CA GLY A 501 4.37 3.80 -12.31
C GLY A 501 3.72 2.41 -12.22
N SER A 502 2.40 2.33 -12.16
CA SER A 502 1.64 1.07 -12.14
C SER A 502 2.01 0.12 -13.29
N LYS A 503 2.27 0.67 -14.49
CA LYS A 503 2.75 -0.12 -15.64
C LYS A 503 4.09 -0.78 -15.33
N ARG A 504 5.04 -0.02 -14.76
CA ARG A 504 6.37 -0.50 -14.40
C ARG A 504 6.31 -1.59 -13.34
N MET A 505 5.48 -1.42 -12.31
CA MET A 505 5.29 -2.43 -11.26
C MET A 505 4.69 -3.72 -11.82
N THR A 506 3.72 -3.60 -12.73
CA THR A 506 3.11 -4.76 -13.44
C THR A 506 4.14 -5.48 -14.32
N ASP A 507 4.93 -4.73 -15.10
CA ASP A 507 5.99 -5.28 -15.95
C ASP A 507 7.05 -6.03 -15.11
N LEU A 508 7.45 -5.48 -13.96
CA LEU A 508 8.38 -6.14 -13.04
C LEU A 508 7.79 -7.41 -12.42
N LEU A 509 6.52 -7.38 -11.97
CA LEU A 509 5.84 -8.59 -11.46
C LEU A 509 5.85 -9.72 -12.50
N VAL A 510 5.57 -9.41 -13.77
CA VAL A 510 5.62 -10.40 -14.86
C VAL A 510 7.04 -10.94 -15.06
N ARG A 511 8.08 -10.11 -14.97
CA ARG A 511 9.48 -10.57 -15.05
C ARG A 511 9.81 -11.55 -13.93
N PHE A 512 9.44 -11.25 -12.68
CA PHE A 512 9.60 -12.18 -11.56
C PHE A 512 8.78 -13.46 -11.76
N CYS A 513 7.56 -13.39 -12.27
CA CYS A 513 6.74 -14.58 -12.57
C CYS A 513 7.39 -15.49 -13.63
N ARG A 514 8.01 -14.90 -14.67
CA ARG A 514 8.71 -15.66 -15.72
C ARG A 514 9.96 -16.36 -15.20
N ALA A 515 10.75 -15.66 -14.38
CA ALA A 515 11.97 -16.21 -13.79
C ALA A 515 11.66 -17.27 -12.72
N GLU A 516 10.74 -16.95 -11.80
CA GLU A 516 10.58 -17.66 -10.53
C GLU A 516 9.34 -18.58 -10.46
N GLY A 517 8.66 -18.78 -11.58
CA GLY A 517 7.40 -19.53 -11.65
C GLY A 517 6.19 -18.63 -11.47
N ASP A 518 5.19 -18.82 -12.33
CA ASP A 518 4.00 -17.97 -12.39
C ASP A 518 2.90 -18.48 -11.42
N PHE A 519 2.10 -17.58 -10.89
CA PHE A 519 1.04 -17.87 -9.90
C PHE A 519 -0.24 -17.08 -10.25
N PRO A 520 -1.42 -17.46 -9.74
CA PRO A 520 -2.71 -16.92 -10.19
C PRO A 520 -3.03 -15.51 -9.64
N TRP A 521 -2.05 -14.61 -9.56
CA TRP A 521 -2.27 -13.21 -9.16
C TRP A 521 -3.32 -12.50 -10.03
N ALA A 522 -3.93 -11.48 -9.44
CA ALA A 522 -4.93 -10.60 -10.05
C ALA A 522 -4.61 -9.13 -9.75
N MET A 523 -5.39 -8.19 -10.28
CA MET A 523 -5.13 -6.76 -10.12
C MET A 523 -6.28 -6.03 -9.41
N ALA A 524 -5.91 -5.25 -8.41
CA ALA A 524 -6.75 -4.34 -7.65
C ALA A 524 -6.37 -2.91 -8.08
N TYR A 525 -7.12 -2.31 -9.01
CA TYR A 525 -6.78 -1.03 -9.63
C TYR A 525 -7.64 0.11 -9.08
N HIS A 526 -7.07 1.30 -8.85
CA HIS A 526 -7.79 2.44 -8.26
C HIS A 526 -7.97 3.60 -9.28
N PRO A 527 -8.87 3.46 -10.27
CA PRO A 527 -9.11 4.51 -11.26
C PRO A 527 -9.92 5.69 -10.71
N TYR A 528 -9.23 6.64 -10.10
CA TYR A 528 -9.78 7.96 -9.83
C TYR A 528 -9.71 8.89 -11.06
N PRO A 529 -10.54 9.95 -11.12
CA PRO A 529 -10.30 11.07 -12.03
C PRO A 529 -8.88 11.61 -11.87
N GLN A 530 -8.31 12.18 -12.94
CA GLN A 530 -6.89 12.57 -12.92
C GLN A 530 -6.55 13.59 -11.82
N ASN A 531 -7.54 14.40 -11.44
CA ASN A 531 -7.53 15.30 -10.31
C ASN A 531 -8.64 14.85 -9.36
N LEU A 532 -8.28 14.42 -8.14
CA LEU A 532 -9.23 13.92 -7.13
C LEU A 532 -10.31 14.96 -6.79
N PHE A 533 -10.02 16.25 -6.94
CA PHE A 533 -10.98 17.34 -6.70
C PHE A 533 -11.93 17.60 -7.87
N ASN A 534 -11.68 17.05 -9.06
CA ASN A 534 -12.54 17.25 -10.22
C ASN A 534 -13.21 15.93 -10.63
N PRO A 535 -14.53 15.76 -10.39
CA PRO A 535 -15.25 14.53 -10.76
C PRO A 535 -15.45 14.39 -12.28
N ARG A 536 -15.18 15.45 -13.06
CA ARG A 536 -15.40 15.52 -14.52
C ARG A 536 -14.34 14.74 -15.30
N THR A 537 -14.22 13.44 -15.04
CA THR A 537 -13.21 12.56 -15.64
C THR A 537 -13.21 12.55 -17.17
N TRP A 538 -14.32 12.90 -17.84
CA TRP A 538 -14.33 13.06 -19.31
C TRP A 538 -13.35 14.15 -19.80
N GLU A 539 -12.99 15.10 -18.94
CA GLU A 539 -12.02 16.18 -19.20
C GLU A 539 -10.57 15.75 -18.91
N ASP A 540 -10.33 14.52 -18.45
CA ASP A 540 -8.98 14.04 -18.11
C ASP A 540 -8.06 14.07 -19.34
N SER A 541 -7.07 14.96 -19.34
CA SER A 541 -6.11 15.15 -20.42
C SER A 541 -4.92 14.18 -20.36
N GLN A 542 -4.63 13.62 -19.18
CA GLN A 542 -3.56 12.64 -18.95
C GLN A 542 -3.99 11.20 -19.25
N ALA A 543 -5.28 11.00 -19.54
CA ALA A 543 -5.89 9.72 -19.86
C ALA A 543 -6.12 9.59 -21.38
N THR A 544 -5.13 9.05 -22.08
CA THR A 544 -5.16 8.76 -23.52
C THR A 544 -5.47 7.28 -23.79
N PHE A 545 -5.81 6.93 -25.02
CA PHE A 545 -6.11 5.55 -25.43
C PHE A 545 -4.87 4.84 -26.00
N SER A 546 -3.80 4.80 -25.22
CA SER A 546 -2.54 4.09 -25.52
C SER A 546 -2.02 3.38 -24.28
N PHE A 547 -1.27 2.30 -24.45
CA PHE A 547 -0.61 1.59 -23.35
C PHE A 547 0.41 2.44 -22.58
N ASP A 548 0.90 3.53 -23.17
CA ASP A 548 1.82 4.48 -22.54
C ASP A 548 1.12 5.75 -22.01
N THR A 549 -0.22 5.71 -21.85
CA THR A 549 -0.97 6.79 -21.19
C THR A 549 -0.38 7.12 -19.81
N GLU A 550 -0.33 8.41 -19.46
CA GLU A 550 0.22 8.84 -18.16
C GLU A 550 -0.61 8.27 -17.02
N LYS A 551 -1.93 8.35 -17.14
CA LYS A 551 -2.91 7.83 -16.17
C LYS A 551 -3.92 6.92 -16.83
N ILE A 552 -4.41 5.93 -16.08
CA ILE A 552 -5.65 5.25 -16.41
C ILE A 552 -6.71 5.70 -15.41
N THR A 553 -7.68 6.44 -15.90
CA THR A 553 -8.80 6.99 -15.13
C THR A 553 -10.11 6.38 -15.66
N PRO A 554 -11.28 6.71 -15.09
CA PRO A 554 -12.54 6.25 -15.66
C PRO A 554 -12.74 6.60 -17.15
N LYS A 555 -12.05 7.64 -17.68
CA LYS A 555 -12.11 8.03 -19.08
C LYS A 555 -11.59 6.97 -20.06
N ASN A 556 -10.53 6.24 -19.71
CA ASN A 556 -9.80 5.36 -20.62
C ASN A 556 -9.61 3.93 -20.06
N LEU A 557 -10.55 3.43 -19.26
CA LEU A 557 -10.51 2.07 -18.68
C LEU A 557 -10.31 0.96 -19.71
N GLU A 558 -10.70 1.19 -20.96
CA GLU A 558 -10.44 0.28 -22.09
C GLU A 558 -8.95 -0.04 -22.27
N VAL A 559 -8.06 0.89 -21.90
CA VAL A 559 -6.60 0.68 -21.92
C VAL A 559 -6.21 -0.44 -20.96
N LEU A 560 -6.74 -0.44 -19.73
CA LEU A 560 -6.44 -1.47 -18.75
C LEU A 560 -6.97 -2.84 -19.17
N ASP A 561 -8.23 -2.89 -19.64
CA ASP A 561 -8.86 -4.11 -20.14
C ASP A 561 -8.07 -4.70 -21.33
N THR A 562 -7.63 -3.87 -22.26
CA THR A 562 -6.87 -4.32 -23.43
C THR A 562 -5.44 -4.71 -23.06
N TYR A 563 -4.77 -3.91 -22.21
CA TYR A 563 -3.39 -4.17 -21.78
C TYR A 563 -3.29 -5.52 -21.05
N MET A 564 -4.22 -5.81 -20.14
CA MET A 564 -4.24 -7.06 -19.36
C MET A 564 -4.60 -8.31 -20.18
N LYS A 565 -5.06 -8.16 -21.43
CA LYS A 565 -5.32 -9.26 -22.37
C LYS A 565 -4.10 -9.66 -23.20
N GLN A 566 -2.98 -8.95 -23.10
CA GLN A 566 -1.77 -9.28 -23.84
C GLN A 566 -1.24 -10.68 -23.45
N PRO A 567 -0.68 -11.46 -24.40
CA PRO A 567 -0.16 -12.80 -24.13
C PRO A 567 0.84 -12.86 -22.97
N ALA A 568 1.63 -11.79 -22.81
CA ALA A 568 2.61 -11.60 -21.76
C ALA A 568 2.05 -11.66 -20.32
N LEU A 569 0.75 -11.38 -20.14
CA LEU A 569 0.08 -11.22 -18.86
C LEU A 569 -0.86 -12.40 -18.52
N LEU A 570 -1.06 -13.34 -19.44
CA LEU A 570 -1.96 -14.47 -19.26
C LEU A 570 -1.40 -15.48 -18.25
N TYR A 571 -2.25 -15.97 -17.36
CA TYR A 571 -1.95 -17.13 -16.50
C TYR A 571 -2.46 -18.41 -17.15
N ARG A 572 -1.57 -19.34 -17.50
CA ARG A 572 -1.96 -20.61 -18.13
C ARG A 572 -2.92 -20.41 -19.31
N GLY A 573 -2.65 -19.39 -20.13
CA GLY A 573 -3.46 -19.00 -21.29
C GLY A 573 -4.77 -18.27 -20.99
N LYS A 574 -5.07 -17.95 -19.71
CA LYS A 574 -6.27 -17.23 -19.30
C LYS A 574 -5.93 -15.82 -18.80
N VAL A 575 -6.84 -14.90 -19.06
CA VAL A 575 -6.78 -13.51 -18.58
C VAL A 575 -6.87 -13.48 -17.05
N ARG A 576 -6.19 -12.52 -16.44
CA ARG A 576 -6.25 -12.26 -14.98
C ARG A 576 -7.36 -11.25 -14.69
N PRO A 577 -8.19 -11.49 -13.65
CA PRO A 577 -9.28 -10.59 -13.33
C PRO A 577 -8.75 -9.25 -12.80
N VAL A 578 -9.49 -8.18 -13.07
CA VAL A 578 -9.29 -6.86 -12.45
C VAL A 578 -10.49 -6.53 -11.59
N HIS A 579 -10.24 -6.17 -10.33
CA HIS A 579 -11.22 -5.51 -9.47
C HIS A 579 -10.81 -4.06 -9.33
N LEU A 580 -11.74 -3.13 -9.58
CA LEU A 580 -11.51 -1.72 -9.30
C LEU A 580 -11.80 -1.50 -7.82
N SER A 581 -10.78 -1.68 -6.97
CA SER A 581 -10.93 -1.91 -5.53
C SER A 581 -11.14 -0.64 -4.69
N GLU A 582 -10.88 0.53 -5.27
CA GLU A 582 -11.04 1.81 -4.60
C GLU A 582 -11.27 2.92 -5.64
N ASN A 583 -12.41 3.61 -5.58
CA ASN A 583 -12.79 4.66 -6.54
C ASN A 583 -13.86 5.59 -5.99
N GLY A 584 -13.81 6.87 -6.35
CA GLY A 584 -14.84 7.83 -6.01
C GLY A 584 -14.81 9.08 -6.90
N PHE A 585 -15.90 9.84 -6.85
CA PHE A 585 -16.04 11.11 -7.56
C PHE A 585 -16.33 12.20 -6.54
N ASN A 586 -15.44 13.18 -6.41
CA ASN A 586 -15.60 14.22 -5.41
C ASN A 586 -16.71 15.19 -5.80
N SER A 587 -17.67 15.44 -4.90
CA SER A 587 -18.64 16.51 -5.14
C SER A 587 -18.09 17.90 -4.85
N MET A 588 -16.91 18.08 -4.24
CA MET A 588 -16.35 19.37 -3.78
C MET A 588 -17.17 20.04 -2.66
N ASP A 589 -18.46 20.26 -2.90
CA ASP A 589 -19.48 20.74 -1.96
C ASP A 589 -20.81 20.00 -2.20
N TYR A 590 -21.90 20.51 -1.63
CA TYR A 590 -23.26 19.95 -1.79
C TYR A 590 -24.17 20.85 -2.64
N SER A 591 -23.62 21.73 -3.47
CA SER A 591 -24.40 22.48 -4.43
C SER A 591 -25.00 21.55 -5.49
N PRO A 592 -26.14 21.92 -6.12
CA PRO A 592 -26.75 21.08 -7.16
C PRO A 592 -25.78 20.71 -8.28
N LYS A 593 -24.98 21.68 -8.76
CA LYS A 593 -24.02 21.46 -9.85
C LYS A 593 -22.92 20.46 -9.49
N SER A 594 -22.38 20.58 -8.29
CA SER A 594 -21.38 19.67 -7.72
C SER A 594 -21.88 18.23 -7.61
N LEU A 595 -23.11 18.06 -7.15
CA LEU A 595 -23.76 16.75 -7.04
C LEU A 595 -24.11 16.16 -8.41
N GLU A 596 -24.49 17.00 -9.38
CA GLU A 596 -24.70 16.60 -10.78
C GLU A 596 -23.41 16.11 -11.43
N ASP A 597 -22.30 16.84 -11.25
CA ASP A 597 -20.99 16.47 -11.82
C ASP A 597 -20.44 15.18 -11.18
N GLN A 598 -20.63 15.01 -9.86
CA GLN A 598 -20.33 13.75 -9.16
C GLN A 598 -21.10 12.57 -9.78
N ALA A 599 -22.42 12.69 -9.92
CA ALA A 599 -23.26 11.64 -10.50
C ALA A 599 -22.88 11.34 -11.97
N ALA A 600 -22.60 12.38 -12.76
CA ALA A 600 -22.17 12.23 -14.14
C ALA A 600 -20.83 11.49 -14.28
N GLY A 601 -19.88 11.73 -13.38
CA GLY A 601 -18.61 11.00 -13.35
C GLY A 601 -18.83 9.49 -13.16
N MET A 602 -19.68 9.12 -12.20
CA MET A 602 -20.05 7.73 -11.95
C MET A 602 -20.82 7.11 -13.12
N ALA A 603 -21.77 7.83 -13.73
CA ALA A 603 -22.53 7.33 -14.87
C ALA A 603 -21.61 6.97 -16.04
N LEU A 604 -20.67 7.86 -16.40
CA LEU A 604 -19.69 7.60 -17.46
C LEU A 604 -18.81 6.39 -17.14
N ALA A 605 -18.29 6.33 -15.91
CA ALA A 605 -17.42 5.24 -15.46
C ALA A 605 -18.14 3.88 -15.53
N TRP A 606 -19.39 3.83 -15.06
CA TRP A 606 -20.20 2.63 -15.07
C TRP A 606 -20.50 2.16 -16.50
N LYS A 607 -20.95 3.06 -17.37
CA LYS A 607 -21.29 2.72 -18.77
C LYS A 607 -20.10 2.15 -19.54
N LYS A 608 -18.89 2.65 -19.28
CA LYS A 608 -17.65 2.04 -19.79
C LYS A 608 -17.38 0.69 -19.15
N MET A 609 -17.29 0.65 -17.83
CA MET A 609 -16.90 -0.55 -17.08
C MET A 609 -17.85 -1.75 -17.30
N ALA A 610 -19.15 -1.49 -17.48
CA ALA A 610 -20.15 -2.51 -17.80
C ALA A 610 -19.83 -3.25 -19.11
N ALA A 611 -19.27 -2.56 -20.11
CA ALA A 611 -18.88 -3.15 -21.39
C ALA A 611 -17.55 -3.94 -21.36
N LEU A 612 -16.74 -3.78 -20.30
CA LEU A 612 -15.40 -4.37 -20.20
C LEU A 612 -15.44 -5.71 -19.46
N SER A 613 -15.21 -6.81 -20.18
CA SER A 613 -15.38 -8.16 -19.66
C SER A 613 -14.33 -8.57 -18.61
N LEU A 614 -13.15 -7.95 -18.63
CA LEU A 614 -12.04 -8.28 -17.73
C LEU A 614 -12.23 -7.69 -16.32
N ILE A 615 -12.91 -6.55 -16.25
CA ILE A 615 -13.20 -5.85 -15.01
C ILE A 615 -14.44 -6.50 -14.38
N GLU A 616 -14.25 -7.21 -13.27
CA GLU A 616 -15.29 -8.01 -12.63
C GLU A 616 -16.05 -7.26 -11.53
N SER A 617 -15.47 -6.20 -10.97
CA SER A 617 -16.03 -5.47 -9.84
C SER A 617 -15.61 -4.01 -9.82
N TRP A 618 -16.50 -3.14 -9.35
CA TRP A 618 -16.28 -1.73 -9.00
C TRP A 618 -16.64 -1.52 -7.53
N GLN A 619 -15.63 -1.25 -6.71
CA GLN A 619 -15.77 -0.96 -5.30
C GLN A 619 -15.79 0.56 -5.12
N TYR A 620 -16.95 1.11 -4.79
CA TYR A 620 -17.09 2.54 -4.55
C TYR A 620 -16.55 2.88 -3.16
N HIS A 621 -15.54 3.75 -3.10
CA HIS A 621 -14.81 4.09 -1.89
C HIS A 621 -14.64 5.62 -1.73
N ASN A 622 -14.80 6.17 -0.53
CA ASN A 622 -15.63 5.62 0.53
C ASN A 622 -17.10 5.88 0.19
N TRP A 623 -18.03 5.08 0.68
CA TRP A 623 -19.45 5.29 0.32
C TRP A 623 -20.15 6.34 1.18
N ILE A 624 -19.49 6.83 2.24
CA ILE A 624 -19.92 7.95 3.07
C ILE A 624 -18.80 8.97 3.08
N ASP A 625 -19.13 10.25 2.96
CA ASP A 625 -18.12 11.30 3.11
C ASP A 625 -17.38 11.17 4.45
N ASN A 626 -16.07 11.30 4.38
CA ASN A 626 -15.19 11.03 5.50
C ASN A 626 -14.19 12.16 5.69
N ARG A 627 -14.12 12.69 6.91
CA ARG A 627 -13.22 13.81 7.23
C ARG A 627 -11.74 13.42 7.12
N GLY A 628 -11.43 12.12 7.16
CA GLY A 628 -10.08 11.58 6.98
C GLY A 628 -9.61 11.45 5.53
N GLU A 629 -10.39 11.91 4.54
CA GLU A 629 -10.09 11.76 3.10
C GLU A 629 -9.80 13.10 2.44
N GLY A 630 -8.91 13.92 2.98
CA GLY A 630 -8.39 15.03 2.19
C GLY A 630 -9.37 16.14 1.88
N GLY A 631 -10.44 16.25 2.67
CA GLY A 631 -11.52 17.20 2.40
C GLY A 631 -12.39 16.81 1.21
N LEU A 632 -12.12 15.65 0.59
CA LEU A 632 -12.93 15.04 -0.43
C LEU A 632 -14.31 14.68 0.15
N LYS A 633 -15.32 14.85 -0.70
CA LYS A 633 -16.72 14.49 -0.46
C LYS A 633 -17.15 13.48 -1.51
N ILE A 634 -16.45 12.35 -1.55
CA ILE A 634 -16.62 11.31 -2.57
C ILE A 634 -17.80 10.38 -2.29
N GLY A 635 -18.32 10.35 -1.08
CA GLY A 635 -19.36 9.45 -0.62
C GLY A 635 -20.64 9.50 -1.44
N LEU A 636 -21.34 8.36 -1.49
CA LEU A 636 -22.74 8.27 -1.91
C LEU A 636 -23.64 8.99 -0.90
N ARG A 637 -23.20 9.07 0.35
CA ARG A 637 -23.84 9.78 1.46
C ARG A 637 -22.99 10.97 1.92
N LYS A 638 -23.65 12.00 2.45
CA LYS A 638 -23.01 13.14 3.13
C LYS A 638 -22.30 12.69 4.41
N PHE A 639 -21.62 13.61 5.09
CA PHE A 639 -20.98 13.30 6.37
C PHE A 639 -22.00 12.80 7.40
N PRO A 640 -21.62 11.86 8.29
CA PRO A 640 -22.51 11.38 9.35
C PRO A 640 -23.07 12.48 10.25
N ASP A 641 -22.33 13.56 10.41
CA ASP A 641 -22.63 14.73 11.24
C ASP A 641 -23.06 15.96 10.43
N GLU A 642 -23.42 15.79 9.16
CA GLU A 642 -23.79 16.91 8.29
C GLU A 642 -25.00 17.70 8.85
N PRO A 643 -24.87 19.03 9.06
CA PRO A 643 -25.94 19.84 9.64
C PRO A 643 -27.25 19.76 8.85
N GLY A 644 -28.33 19.36 9.53
CA GLY A 644 -29.68 19.30 8.97
C GLY A 644 -29.95 18.10 8.04
N ASP A 645 -28.92 17.37 7.59
CA ASP A 645 -29.05 16.20 6.71
C ASP A 645 -27.95 15.15 6.97
N PRO A 646 -27.85 14.63 8.20
CA PRO A 646 -26.79 13.70 8.61
C PRO A 646 -26.83 12.41 7.80
N ALA A 647 -25.70 12.07 7.18
CA ALA A 647 -25.56 10.95 6.25
C ALA A 647 -26.62 10.91 5.12
N GLY A 648 -27.13 12.08 4.73
CA GLY A 648 -28.10 12.24 3.67
C GLY A 648 -27.67 11.56 2.37
N LYS A 649 -28.61 10.92 1.68
CA LYS A 649 -28.39 10.29 0.37
C LYS A 649 -28.17 11.39 -0.66
N LYS A 650 -27.03 11.38 -1.37
CA LYS A 650 -26.76 12.29 -2.49
C LYS A 650 -27.44 11.78 -3.77
N PRO A 651 -27.61 12.61 -4.82
CA PRO A 651 -28.12 12.14 -6.11
C PRO A 651 -27.38 10.92 -6.68
N ILE A 652 -26.05 10.88 -6.52
CA ILE A 652 -25.24 9.72 -6.93
C ILE A 652 -25.65 8.42 -6.22
N TRP A 653 -26.23 8.45 -5.02
CA TRP A 653 -26.72 7.26 -4.32
C TRP A 653 -27.85 6.60 -5.11
N HIS A 654 -28.82 7.39 -5.57
CA HIS A 654 -29.96 6.91 -6.37
C HIS A 654 -29.50 6.41 -7.73
N LEU A 655 -28.53 7.10 -8.35
CA LEU A 655 -27.86 6.59 -9.54
C LEU A 655 -27.24 5.22 -9.26
N TYR A 656 -26.36 5.11 -8.25
CA TYR A 656 -25.64 3.87 -7.94
C TYR A 656 -26.58 2.70 -7.62
N GLN A 657 -27.69 2.97 -6.93
CA GLN A 657 -28.78 2.00 -6.74
C GLN A 657 -29.33 1.48 -8.08
N SER A 658 -29.62 2.38 -9.03
CA SER A 658 -30.21 2.03 -10.34
C SER A 658 -29.25 1.33 -11.29
N LEU A 659 -27.93 1.47 -11.11
CA LEU A 659 -26.92 0.86 -11.98
C LEU A 659 -27.06 -0.68 -11.99
N GLY A 660 -27.04 -1.27 -13.18
CA GLY A 660 -27.24 -2.68 -13.46
C GLY A 660 -28.69 -3.15 -13.41
N THR A 661 -29.66 -2.22 -13.34
CA THR A 661 -31.10 -2.52 -13.27
C THR A 661 -31.85 -1.98 -14.49
N PRO A 662 -33.10 -2.39 -14.75
CA PRO A 662 -33.92 -1.82 -15.83
C PRO A 662 -34.12 -0.29 -15.75
N GLY A 663 -33.99 0.31 -14.55
CA GLY A 663 -34.12 1.76 -14.36
C GLY A 663 -32.83 2.56 -14.58
N GLU A 664 -31.70 1.91 -14.90
CA GLU A 664 -30.40 2.56 -15.04
C GLU A 664 -30.43 3.73 -16.03
N ASP A 665 -31.00 3.52 -17.23
CA ASP A 665 -30.99 4.53 -18.30
C ASP A 665 -31.84 5.76 -17.96
N GLU A 666 -32.97 5.56 -17.28
CA GLU A 666 -33.85 6.66 -16.86
C GLU A 666 -33.15 7.56 -15.85
N VAL A 667 -32.53 6.97 -14.82
CA VAL A 667 -31.84 7.72 -13.76
C VAL A 667 -30.54 8.35 -14.28
N ALA A 668 -29.85 7.70 -15.22
CA ALA A 668 -28.61 8.22 -15.80
C ALA A 668 -28.85 9.28 -16.90
N ALA A 669 -30.04 9.34 -17.52
CA ALA A 669 -30.32 10.24 -18.65
C ALA A 669 -29.90 11.71 -18.45
N PRO A 670 -30.10 12.35 -17.27
CA PRO A 670 -29.64 13.72 -17.04
C PRO A 670 -28.12 13.90 -17.19
N CYS A 671 -27.34 12.85 -16.91
CA CYS A 671 -25.88 12.90 -16.98
C CYS A 671 -25.35 13.09 -18.42
N LEU A 672 -26.10 12.69 -19.45
CA LEU A 672 -25.72 12.91 -20.85
C LEU A 672 -25.45 14.40 -21.14
N LYS A 673 -26.35 15.26 -20.66
CA LYS A 673 -26.24 16.73 -20.80
C LYS A 673 -25.04 17.26 -20.02
N THR A 674 -24.79 16.75 -18.81
CA THR A 674 -23.68 17.18 -17.96
C THR A 674 -22.32 16.84 -18.55
N ILE A 675 -22.20 15.66 -19.17
CA ILE A 675 -21.00 15.17 -19.85
C ILE A 675 -20.82 15.86 -21.21
N GLY A 676 -21.91 16.21 -21.89
CA GLY A 676 -21.89 16.82 -23.22
C GLY A 676 -21.93 15.82 -24.38
N ILE A 677 -22.55 14.66 -24.16
CA ILE A 677 -22.74 13.60 -25.18
C ILE A 677 -24.23 13.45 -25.52
N ARG A 678 -24.54 12.90 -26.70
CA ARG A 678 -25.94 12.71 -27.15
C ARG A 678 -26.47 11.32 -26.80
N SER A 679 -25.59 10.34 -26.68
CA SER A 679 -25.95 8.96 -26.36
C SER A 679 -24.83 8.24 -25.61
N TRP A 680 -25.18 7.19 -24.85
CA TRP A 680 -24.19 6.35 -24.17
C TRP A 680 -23.29 5.56 -25.12
N ASP A 681 -23.66 5.41 -26.40
CA ASP A 681 -22.81 4.75 -27.42
C ASP A 681 -21.50 5.51 -27.71
N GLU A 682 -21.43 6.78 -27.32
CA GLU A 682 -20.26 7.65 -27.47
C GLU A 682 -19.21 7.44 -26.38
N VAL A 683 -19.56 6.80 -25.24
CA VAL A 683 -18.63 6.68 -24.10
C VAL A 683 -17.57 5.62 -24.35
N VAL A 684 -17.90 4.51 -25.00
CA VAL A 684 -16.96 3.39 -25.18
C VAL A 684 -16.03 3.68 -26.36
N TYR A 685 -14.72 3.62 -26.12
CA TYR A 685 -13.73 3.75 -27.18
C TYR A 685 -13.65 2.47 -28.01
N LYS A 686 -13.89 2.57 -29.32
CA LYS A 686 -14.02 1.42 -30.24
C LYS A 686 -12.83 1.21 -31.18
N LYS A 687 -11.85 2.11 -31.18
CA LYS A 687 -10.66 1.98 -32.03
C LYS A 687 -9.62 1.10 -31.34
N GLU A 688 -8.63 0.68 -32.11
CA GLU A 688 -7.51 -0.09 -31.59
C GLU A 688 -6.71 0.71 -30.54
N ILE A 689 -6.31 0.04 -29.46
CA ILE A 689 -5.44 0.55 -28.40
C ILE A 689 -4.12 -0.20 -28.49
N ARG A 690 -3.00 0.52 -28.47
CA ARG A 690 -1.65 -0.01 -28.57
C ARG A 690 -0.67 0.68 -27.64
#